data_AF-A0A1B7T9P4-F1
#
_entry.id   AF-A0A1B7T9P4-F1
#
_cell.length_a   1.000
_cell.length_b   1.000
_cell.length_c   1.000
_cell.angle_alpha   90.00
_cell.angle_beta   90.00
_cell.angle_gamma   90.00
#
_symmetry.space_group_name_H-M   'P 1'
#
loop_
_entity.id
_entity.type
_entity.pdbx_description
1 polymer ?
#
loop_
_entity_poly.entity_id
_entity_poly.type
_entity_poly.pdbx_seq_one_letter_code
_entity_poly.pdbx_strand_id
1 'polypeptide(L)'
;MALIRPSFANRGNLYSHFGVQIRSCRPDQTSQTNVLHYLNDGNVNLRFSWRKNEYLVPIVLVLKALTDSNNDKQIFDGICGSSDLNNSFLTDRLELLLRGFKKRYPNLHNRTQILQYLGDKFRVVFQADESMSDFQVGEMVLNRIILVHLNNWDSDSFDINETDLQANEKKSKLIMFMIRKLYSLVAGDCSPDNPDATQHQEILLGGFLYGMIIKEKIEEYLNNIKLQIQQDLQRGGVPVNFKSTKYMSRVLMRVNENIGSKLQYFLSTGNLVSQSGLDLQQVSGYTVVAEKINFYRFLAHFRMVHRGSFFAQLKTTTVRKLLPESWGFLCPVHTPDGSPCGLLNHFAHKCKISTKQLDLKFLKNKLFELGVTPIEACSQIGQNYAIVQIDGEIIGYTSHKNSAQIANTLRFWKVSGKNGIPLDLEIGYVPPSTKGQYPGLFIFGGHSRMMRPVKYLPLGKEDIVGPFEQVYMNIAVTAPEIVNDVHTHVEFSPTNILSILANLTPFSDYNQSPRNMYQCQMGKQTMGTPGVGLVHRSDNKLYRLQSGQTPIVKANLYDDYGMDNFPNGTNAVVAVISYTCYDMDDAMIINKSADERGFGYGTMYKVEKVDLSMNRSRGDPITQHFGFGSDEWPQEWLTNI
;
A
#
# COMPACT_ATOMS: atom_id res chain seq x y z
N MET A 1 4.45 -9.33 -10.68
CA MET A 1 5.42 -10.09 -9.87
C MET A 1 5.35 -11.57 -10.20
N ALA A 2 6.49 -12.22 -10.39
CA ALA A 2 6.63 -13.67 -10.52
C ALA A 2 6.77 -14.29 -9.12
N LEU A 3 5.90 -15.23 -8.73
CA LEU A 3 5.82 -15.76 -7.38
C LEU A 3 5.90 -17.29 -7.39
N ILE A 4 6.60 -17.84 -6.39
CA ILE A 4 6.57 -19.25 -6.05
C ILE A 4 5.97 -19.37 -4.66
N ARG A 5 4.78 -19.99 -4.56
CA ARG A 5 4.06 -20.14 -3.29
C ARG A 5 3.50 -21.56 -3.14
N PRO A 6 3.83 -22.28 -2.05
CA PRO A 6 3.25 -23.58 -1.78
C PRO A 6 1.71 -23.54 -1.71
N SER A 7 1.14 -22.44 -1.22
CA SER A 7 -0.31 -22.24 -1.17
C SER A 7 -1.00 -22.25 -2.53
N PHE A 8 -0.29 -22.07 -3.64
CA PHE A 8 -0.87 -22.19 -4.98
C PHE A 8 -1.12 -23.64 -5.38
N ALA A 9 -0.23 -24.56 -5.01
CA ALA A 9 -0.42 -25.99 -5.25
C ALA A 9 -1.61 -26.57 -4.46
N ASN A 10 -1.84 -26.06 -3.24
CA ASN A 10 -2.95 -26.51 -2.39
C ASN A 10 -4.35 -26.17 -2.93
N ARG A 11 -4.46 -25.40 -4.03
CA ARG A 11 -5.75 -25.02 -4.63
C ARG A 11 -6.39 -26.12 -5.47
N GLY A 12 -5.62 -27.15 -5.85
CA GLY A 12 -6.13 -28.32 -6.55
C GLY A 12 -5.01 -29.15 -7.17
N ASN A 13 -5.30 -30.40 -7.49
CA ASN A 13 -4.28 -31.40 -7.87
C ASN A 13 -3.46 -31.03 -9.12
N LEU A 14 -4.03 -30.26 -10.05
CA LEU A 14 -3.35 -29.81 -11.27
C LEU A 14 -2.57 -28.51 -11.09
N TYR A 15 -2.70 -27.81 -9.95
CA TYR A 15 -2.03 -26.54 -9.74
C TYR A 15 -0.56 -26.73 -9.40
N SER A 16 0.30 -25.93 -10.03
CA SER A 16 1.69 -25.80 -9.64
C SER A 16 1.85 -24.74 -8.54
N HIS A 17 3.06 -24.64 -7.97
CA HIS A 17 3.42 -23.57 -7.04
C HIS A 17 3.78 -22.25 -7.75
N PHE A 18 3.81 -22.21 -9.09
CA PHE A 18 4.17 -21.04 -9.88
C PHE A 18 2.95 -20.17 -10.19
N GLY A 19 3.14 -18.84 -10.10
CA GLY A 19 2.14 -17.90 -10.55
C GLY A 19 2.70 -16.49 -10.78
N VAL A 20 1.96 -15.68 -11.55
CA VAL A 20 2.26 -14.27 -11.72
C VAL A 20 1.12 -13.46 -11.13
N GLN A 21 1.43 -12.58 -10.18
CA GLN A 21 0.47 -11.71 -9.51
C GLN A 21 0.69 -10.26 -9.91
N ILE A 22 -0.41 -9.57 -10.19
CA ILE A 22 -0.45 -8.11 -10.41
C ILE A 22 -1.57 -7.52 -9.56
N ARG A 23 -1.29 -6.40 -8.90
CA ARG A 23 -2.28 -5.59 -8.19
C ARG A 23 -2.50 -4.33 -9.00
N SER A 24 -3.69 -4.21 -9.57
CA SER A 24 -4.07 -3.09 -10.43
C SER A 24 -4.86 -2.09 -9.60
N CYS A 25 -4.43 -0.83 -9.57
CA CYS A 25 -5.13 0.23 -8.85
C CYS A 25 -5.87 1.15 -9.82
N ARG A 26 -7.10 1.51 -9.47
CA ARG A 26 -7.87 2.53 -10.19
C ARG A 26 -7.43 3.94 -9.77
N PRO A 27 -7.77 5.00 -10.52
CA PRO A 27 -7.45 6.38 -10.14
C PRO A 27 -7.97 6.77 -8.74
N ASP A 28 -9.12 6.23 -8.35
CA ASP A 28 -9.71 6.38 -7.00
C ASP A 28 -9.02 5.57 -5.89
N GLN A 29 -7.86 4.97 -6.20
CA GLN A 29 -7.03 4.12 -5.35
C GLN A 29 -7.60 2.73 -5.03
N THR A 30 -8.84 2.40 -5.40
CA THR A 30 -9.34 1.03 -5.20
C THR A 30 -8.55 0.03 -6.03
N SER A 31 -8.11 -1.06 -5.40
CA SER A 31 -7.28 -2.06 -6.06
C SER A 31 -8.02 -3.34 -6.38
N GLN A 32 -7.53 -4.04 -7.39
CA GLN A 32 -8.00 -5.34 -7.81
C GLN A 32 -6.78 -6.20 -8.13
N THR A 33 -6.62 -7.30 -7.38
CA THR A 33 -5.56 -8.26 -7.65
C THR A 33 -6.00 -9.30 -8.70
N ASN A 34 -5.17 -9.47 -9.73
CA ASN A 34 -5.28 -10.55 -10.72
C ASN A 34 -4.07 -11.50 -10.58
N VAL A 35 -4.31 -12.81 -10.64
CA VAL A 35 -3.24 -13.82 -10.53
C VAL A 35 -3.35 -14.84 -11.66
N LEU A 36 -2.25 -15.07 -12.37
CA LEU A 36 -2.10 -16.17 -13.32
C LEU A 36 -1.50 -17.37 -12.59
N HIS A 37 -2.19 -18.51 -12.66
CA HIS A 37 -1.68 -19.79 -12.17
C HIS A 37 -1.23 -20.66 -13.33
N TYR A 38 -0.04 -21.24 -13.21
CA TYR A 38 0.42 -22.29 -14.11
C TYR A 38 -0.05 -23.66 -13.60
N LEU A 39 -0.65 -24.46 -14.47
CA LEU A 39 -1.09 -25.81 -14.17
C LEU A 39 -0.12 -26.83 -14.79
N ASN A 40 0.00 -28.00 -14.16
CA ASN A 40 0.91 -29.07 -14.57
C ASN A 40 0.53 -29.70 -15.93
N ASP A 41 -0.71 -29.53 -16.36
CA ASP A 41 -1.21 -29.92 -17.68
C ASP A 41 -0.82 -28.92 -18.80
N GLY A 42 -0.12 -27.84 -18.45
CA GLY A 42 0.28 -26.77 -19.37
C GLY A 42 -0.76 -25.65 -19.53
N ASN A 43 -1.94 -25.77 -18.90
CA ASN A 43 -2.94 -24.71 -18.93
C ASN A 43 -2.56 -23.53 -18.02
N VAL A 44 -3.15 -22.36 -18.31
CA VAL A 44 -3.00 -21.16 -17.50
C VAL A 44 -4.38 -20.60 -17.17
N ASN A 45 -4.65 -20.46 -15.86
CA ASN A 45 -5.90 -19.90 -15.37
C ASN A 45 -5.67 -18.52 -14.76
N LEU A 46 -6.56 -17.58 -15.08
CA LEU A 46 -6.67 -16.30 -14.43
C LEU A 46 -7.57 -16.40 -13.20
N ARG A 47 -7.08 -15.92 -12.07
CA ARG A 47 -7.81 -15.77 -10.82
C ARG A 47 -8.08 -14.30 -10.55
N PHE A 48 -9.31 -14.02 -10.11
CA PHE A 48 -9.67 -12.74 -9.50
C PHE A 48 -10.59 -12.97 -8.29
N SER A 49 -10.68 -11.98 -7.41
CA SER A 49 -11.63 -11.99 -6.30
C SER A 49 -12.73 -10.96 -6.54
N TRP A 50 -13.96 -11.33 -6.23
CA TRP A 50 -15.12 -10.45 -6.27
C TRP A 50 -16.05 -10.77 -5.09
N ARG A 51 -16.36 -9.76 -4.27
CA ARG A 51 -17.23 -9.90 -3.09
C ARG A 51 -16.86 -11.10 -2.20
N LYS A 52 -15.57 -11.19 -1.84
CA LYS A 52 -14.96 -12.26 -1.02
C LYS A 52 -14.96 -13.66 -1.64
N ASN A 53 -15.54 -13.85 -2.84
CA ASN A 53 -15.43 -15.08 -3.59
C ASN A 53 -14.25 -15.02 -4.56
N GLU A 54 -13.67 -16.17 -4.86
CA GLU A 54 -12.61 -16.31 -5.85
C GLU A 54 -13.15 -17.01 -7.09
N TYR A 55 -12.84 -16.47 -8.26
CA TYR A 55 -13.25 -17.00 -9.56
C TYR A 55 -12.02 -17.31 -10.41
N LEU A 56 -12.14 -18.34 -11.23
CA LEU A 56 -11.09 -18.85 -12.10
C LEU A 56 -11.61 -18.92 -13.53
N VAL A 57 -10.86 -18.33 -14.45
CA VAL A 57 -11.22 -18.27 -15.87
C VAL A 57 -10.01 -18.67 -16.71
N PRO A 58 -10.17 -19.54 -17.74
CA PRO A 58 -9.08 -19.86 -18.66
C PRO A 58 -8.55 -18.59 -19.35
N ILE A 59 -7.22 -18.40 -19.39
CA ILE A 59 -6.66 -17.13 -19.86
C ILE A 59 -6.97 -16.81 -21.32
N VAL A 60 -7.07 -17.85 -22.17
CA VAL A 60 -7.40 -17.70 -23.59
C VAL A 60 -8.81 -17.13 -23.78
N LEU A 61 -9.75 -17.49 -22.90
CA LEU A 61 -11.10 -16.93 -22.93
C LEU A 61 -11.05 -15.42 -22.71
N VAL A 62 -10.24 -14.96 -21.76
CA VAL A 62 -10.09 -13.53 -21.45
C VAL A 62 -9.36 -12.80 -22.58
N LEU A 63 -8.27 -13.36 -23.12
CA LEU A 63 -7.54 -12.77 -24.24
C LEU A 63 -8.43 -12.57 -25.47
N LYS A 64 -9.23 -13.57 -25.84
CA LYS A 64 -10.16 -13.47 -26.97
C LYS A 64 -11.39 -12.60 -26.68
N ALA A 65 -11.73 -12.35 -25.41
CA ALA A 65 -12.80 -11.44 -25.03
C ALA A 65 -12.38 -9.96 -25.14
N LEU A 66 -11.09 -9.65 -24.93
CA LEU A 66 -10.57 -8.28 -24.90
C LEU A 66 -10.59 -7.62 -26.28
N THR A 67 -10.12 -8.31 -27.34
CA THR A 67 -10.02 -7.71 -28.67
C THR A 67 -10.44 -8.68 -29.76
N ASP A 68 -11.12 -8.15 -30.79
CA ASP A 68 -11.55 -8.91 -31.98
C ASP A 68 -10.36 -9.35 -32.85
N SER A 69 -9.23 -8.65 -32.73
CA SER A 69 -8.01 -8.89 -33.49
C SER A 69 -7.24 -10.15 -33.05
N ASN A 70 -7.46 -10.64 -31.82
CA ASN A 70 -6.68 -11.71 -31.20
C ASN A 70 -6.93 -13.09 -31.81
N ASN A 71 -6.40 -13.30 -33.02
CA ASN A 71 -6.27 -14.60 -33.63
C ASN A 71 -5.26 -15.46 -32.87
N ASP A 72 -5.37 -16.79 -32.97
CA ASP A 72 -4.44 -17.70 -32.29
C ASP A 72 -2.97 -17.42 -32.65
N LYS A 73 -2.74 -17.00 -33.90
CA LYS A 73 -1.42 -16.55 -34.36
C LYS A 73 -0.92 -15.31 -33.61
N GLN A 74 -1.77 -14.31 -33.38
CA GLN A 74 -1.37 -13.12 -32.63
C GLN A 74 -1.07 -13.44 -31.16
N ILE A 75 -1.85 -14.34 -30.55
CA ILE A 75 -1.58 -14.81 -29.18
C ILE A 75 -0.25 -15.56 -29.14
N PHE A 76 0.02 -16.40 -30.14
CA PHE A 76 1.28 -17.13 -30.27
C PHE A 76 2.47 -16.18 -30.47
N ASP A 77 2.38 -15.28 -31.44
CA ASP A 77 3.41 -14.29 -31.76
C ASP A 77 3.66 -13.34 -30.58
N GLY A 78 2.60 -12.96 -29.84
CA GLY A 78 2.70 -12.09 -28.67
C GLY A 78 3.37 -12.72 -27.45
N ILE A 79 3.42 -14.05 -27.35
CA ILE A 79 4.05 -14.75 -26.21
C ILE A 79 5.41 -15.31 -26.61
N CYS A 80 5.53 -16.03 -27.74
CA CYS A 80 6.81 -16.58 -28.20
C CYS A 80 7.70 -15.52 -28.84
N GLY A 81 7.12 -14.56 -29.56
CA GLY A 81 7.88 -13.66 -30.43
C GLY A 81 8.55 -14.38 -31.60
N SER A 82 9.13 -13.59 -32.51
CA SER A 82 9.84 -14.11 -33.68
C SER A 82 11.25 -14.67 -33.38
N SER A 83 11.87 -14.30 -32.26
CA SER A 83 13.24 -14.72 -31.94
C SER A 83 13.34 -16.10 -31.29
N ASP A 84 12.28 -16.55 -30.61
CA ASP A 84 12.34 -17.72 -29.72
C ASP A 84 11.55 -18.93 -30.27
N LEU A 85 11.28 -18.96 -31.59
CA LEU A 85 10.60 -20.06 -32.28
C LEU A 85 11.29 -21.43 -32.09
N ASN A 86 12.59 -21.43 -31.81
CA ASN A 86 13.37 -22.64 -31.56
C ASN A 86 13.19 -23.21 -30.14
N ASN A 87 12.51 -22.50 -29.24
CA ASN A 87 12.31 -22.94 -27.86
C ASN A 87 11.10 -23.89 -27.76
N SER A 88 11.36 -25.20 -27.92
CA SER A 88 10.35 -26.27 -27.83
C SER A 88 9.51 -26.19 -26.56
N PHE A 89 10.10 -25.83 -25.42
CA PHE A 89 9.36 -25.75 -24.16
C PHE A 89 8.21 -24.73 -24.21
N LEU A 90 8.44 -23.56 -24.82
CA LEU A 90 7.41 -22.52 -24.94
C LEU A 90 6.37 -22.88 -25.98
N THR A 91 6.81 -23.35 -27.15
CA THR A 91 5.92 -23.66 -28.26
C THR A 91 4.95 -24.79 -27.90
N ASP A 92 5.43 -25.84 -27.23
CA ASP A 92 4.60 -26.99 -26.85
C ASP A 92 3.54 -26.59 -25.81
N ARG A 93 3.89 -25.72 -24.85
CA ARG A 93 2.96 -25.23 -23.83
C ARG A 93 1.91 -24.30 -24.41
N LEU A 94 2.29 -23.43 -25.35
CA LEU A 94 1.33 -22.58 -26.07
C LEU A 94 0.40 -23.39 -26.96
N GLU A 95 0.91 -24.42 -27.64
CA GLU A 95 0.10 -25.32 -28.44
C GLU A 95 -0.97 -26.01 -27.57
N LEU A 96 -0.58 -26.54 -26.39
CA LEU A 96 -1.50 -27.13 -25.43
C LEU A 96 -2.55 -26.12 -24.96
N LEU A 97 -2.15 -24.88 -24.65
CA LEU A 97 -3.04 -23.81 -24.20
C LEU A 97 -4.08 -23.43 -25.27
N LEU A 98 -3.66 -23.28 -26.53
CA LEU A 98 -4.55 -22.91 -27.65
C LEU A 98 -5.45 -24.08 -28.08
N ARG A 99 -4.92 -25.30 -28.19
CA ARG A 99 -5.70 -26.50 -28.53
C ARG A 99 -6.67 -26.87 -27.40
N GLY A 100 -6.25 -26.73 -26.15
CA GLY A 100 -7.07 -26.95 -24.97
C GLY A 100 -8.30 -26.05 -24.96
N PHE A 101 -8.14 -24.77 -25.31
CA PHE A 101 -9.26 -23.84 -25.45
C PHE A 101 -10.24 -24.27 -26.55
N LYS A 102 -9.74 -24.56 -27.77
CA LYS A 102 -10.57 -25.00 -28.90
C LYS A 102 -11.36 -26.27 -28.61
N LYS A 103 -10.73 -27.24 -27.94
CA LYS A 103 -11.38 -28.52 -27.57
C LYS A 103 -12.47 -28.32 -26.52
N ARG A 104 -12.23 -27.44 -25.54
CA ARG A 104 -13.16 -27.19 -24.43
C ARG A 104 -14.33 -26.28 -24.81
N TYR A 105 -14.10 -25.32 -25.69
CA TYR A 105 -15.09 -24.34 -26.13
C TYR A 105 -15.20 -24.32 -27.66
N PRO A 106 -15.71 -25.40 -28.29
CA PRO A 106 -15.74 -25.52 -29.74
C PRO A 106 -16.66 -24.49 -30.41
N ASN A 107 -17.68 -23.99 -29.69
CA ASN A 107 -18.72 -23.11 -30.25
C ASN A 107 -18.44 -21.61 -30.08
N LEU A 108 -17.31 -21.24 -29.47
CA LEU A 108 -16.95 -19.85 -29.19
C LEU A 108 -15.86 -19.40 -30.17
N HIS A 109 -16.28 -18.75 -31.26
CA HIS A 109 -15.36 -18.29 -32.32
C HIS A 109 -15.16 -16.78 -32.31
N ASN A 110 -16.22 -16.03 -32.03
CA ASN A 110 -16.21 -14.57 -32.09
C ASN A 110 -16.16 -13.94 -30.69
N ARG A 111 -15.58 -12.74 -30.58
CA ARG A 111 -15.53 -11.98 -29.32
C ARG A 111 -16.92 -11.77 -28.72
N THR A 112 -17.91 -11.42 -29.54
CA THR A 112 -19.30 -11.20 -29.10
C THR A 112 -19.88 -12.43 -28.41
N GLN A 113 -19.64 -13.63 -28.96
CA GLN A 113 -20.09 -14.89 -28.37
C GLN A 113 -19.37 -15.19 -27.05
N ILE A 114 -18.08 -14.88 -26.97
CA ILE A 114 -17.27 -15.06 -25.76
C ILE A 114 -17.75 -14.12 -24.65
N LEU A 115 -18.03 -12.86 -24.98
CA LEU A 115 -18.57 -11.87 -24.04
C LEU A 115 -19.96 -12.28 -23.55
N GLN A 116 -20.83 -12.76 -24.45
CA GLN A 116 -22.13 -13.31 -24.07
C GLN A 116 -21.99 -14.51 -23.12
N TYR A 117 -21.03 -15.41 -23.39
CA TYR A 117 -20.76 -16.54 -22.50
C TYR A 117 -20.26 -16.09 -21.12
N LEU A 118 -19.38 -15.10 -21.06
CA LEU A 118 -18.94 -14.51 -19.79
C LEU A 118 -20.10 -13.83 -19.06
N GLY A 119 -20.94 -13.09 -19.78
CA GLY A 119 -22.12 -12.42 -19.24
C GLY A 119 -23.11 -13.40 -18.62
N ASP A 120 -23.43 -14.48 -19.33
CA ASP A 120 -24.33 -15.55 -18.86
C ASP A 120 -23.84 -16.13 -17.52
N LYS A 121 -22.54 -16.41 -17.42
CA LYS A 121 -21.96 -17.01 -16.20
C LYS A 121 -21.82 -16.03 -15.04
N PHE A 122 -21.58 -14.75 -15.32
CA PHE A 122 -21.27 -13.76 -14.28
C PHE A 122 -22.42 -12.79 -13.96
N ARG A 123 -23.55 -12.83 -14.68
CA ARG A 123 -24.71 -11.93 -14.46
C ARG A 123 -25.17 -11.91 -13.01
N VAL A 124 -25.36 -13.08 -12.40
CA VAL A 124 -25.84 -13.19 -11.01
C VAL A 124 -24.79 -12.67 -10.02
N VAL A 125 -23.52 -12.99 -10.25
CA VAL A 125 -22.39 -12.60 -9.38
C VAL A 125 -22.20 -11.07 -9.35
N PHE A 126 -22.35 -10.42 -10.49
CA PHE A 126 -22.22 -8.97 -10.63
C PHE A 126 -23.49 -8.21 -10.26
N GLN A 127 -24.60 -8.92 -9.97
CA GLN A 127 -25.91 -8.31 -9.74
C GLN A 127 -26.29 -7.34 -10.85
N ALA A 128 -25.99 -7.72 -12.10
CA ALA A 128 -26.31 -6.91 -13.26
C ALA A 128 -27.82 -6.79 -13.42
N ASP A 129 -28.25 -5.69 -14.05
CA ASP A 129 -29.67 -5.44 -14.27
C ASP A 129 -30.25 -6.41 -15.32
N GLU A 130 -31.55 -6.73 -15.20
CA GLU A 130 -32.24 -7.64 -16.12
C GLU A 130 -32.34 -7.05 -17.54
N SER A 131 -32.31 -5.72 -17.63
CA SER A 131 -32.30 -4.97 -18.89
C SER A 131 -30.98 -5.10 -19.66
N MET A 132 -29.88 -5.47 -18.99
CA MET A 132 -28.55 -5.55 -19.61
C MET A 132 -28.42 -6.84 -20.41
N SER A 133 -27.96 -6.73 -21.65
CA SER A 133 -27.62 -7.90 -22.48
C SER A 133 -26.41 -8.65 -21.92
N ASP A 134 -26.30 -9.95 -22.22
CA ASP A 134 -25.14 -10.75 -21.81
C ASP A 134 -23.82 -10.17 -22.32
N PHE A 135 -23.84 -9.58 -23.50
CA PHE A 135 -22.69 -8.88 -24.05
C PHE A 135 -22.21 -7.73 -23.15
N GLN A 136 -23.13 -6.86 -22.72
CA GLN A 136 -22.83 -5.72 -21.83
C GLN A 136 -22.34 -6.19 -20.45
N VAL A 137 -22.92 -7.28 -19.93
CA VAL A 137 -22.45 -7.87 -18.67
C VAL A 137 -21.03 -8.41 -18.83
N GLY A 138 -20.73 -9.09 -19.94
CA GLY A 138 -19.38 -9.58 -20.26
C GLY A 138 -18.34 -8.46 -20.28
N GLU A 139 -18.67 -7.32 -20.90
CA GLU A 139 -17.79 -6.14 -20.91
C GLU A 139 -17.62 -5.51 -19.52
N MET A 140 -18.70 -5.46 -18.73
CA MET A 140 -18.64 -5.01 -17.34
C MET A 140 -17.66 -5.86 -16.51
N VAL A 141 -17.59 -7.18 -16.73
CA VAL A 141 -16.61 -8.06 -16.08
C VAL A 141 -15.18 -7.63 -16.45
N LEU A 142 -14.91 -7.44 -17.74
CA LEU A 142 -13.58 -7.04 -18.22
C LEU A 142 -13.16 -5.69 -17.65
N ASN A 143 -14.07 -4.70 -17.67
CA ASN A 143 -13.78 -3.35 -17.21
C ASN A 143 -13.62 -3.25 -15.69
N ARG A 144 -14.40 -4.00 -14.90
CA ARG A 144 -14.33 -3.91 -13.44
C ARG A 144 -13.21 -4.74 -12.82
N ILE A 145 -12.75 -5.79 -13.48
CA ILE A 145 -11.86 -6.78 -12.87
C ILE A 145 -10.49 -6.89 -13.54
N ILE A 146 -10.44 -6.86 -14.87
CA ILE A 146 -9.22 -7.22 -15.61
C ILE A 146 -8.36 -5.97 -15.80
N LEU A 147 -7.20 -5.93 -15.12
CA LEU A 147 -6.15 -4.92 -15.35
C LEU A 147 -6.69 -3.48 -15.39
N VAL A 148 -7.43 -3.14 -14.33
CA VAL A 148 -8.25 -1.92 -14.22
C VAL A 148 -7.46 -0.61 -14.27
N HIS A 149 -6.13 -0.66 -14.12
CA HIS A 149 -5.24 0.50 -14.20
C HIS A 149 -5.07 1.00 -15.65
N LEU A 150 -5.36 0.16 -16.65
CA LEU A 150 -5.26 0.52 -18.08
C LEU A 150 -6.58 1.06 -18.65
N ASN A 151 -7.67 1.01 -17.88
CA ASN A 151 -8.95 1.55 -18.34
C ASN A 151 -8.86 3.07 -18.48
N ASN A 152 -9.63 3.59 -19.44
CA ASN A 152 -9.93 5.01 -19.45
C ASN A 152 -11.09 5.27 -18.48
N TRP A 153 -10.83 6.01 -17.40
CA TRP A 153 -11.85 6.37 -16.40
C TRP A 153 -12.38 7.80 -16.59
N ASP A 154 -11.91 8.52 -17.62
CA ASP A 154 -12.28 9.92 -17.88
C ASP A 154 -13.62 10.07 -18.65
N SER A 155 -14.17 8.98 -19.22
CA SER A 155 -15.46 9.00 -19.92
C SER A 155 -16.59 8.45 -19.03
N ASP A 156 -17.56 9.30 -18.71
CA ASP A 156 -18.78 8.95 -17.97
C ASP A 156 -19.80 8.16 -18.80
N SER A 157 -19.52 7.88 -20.08
CA SER A 157 -20.43 7.14 -20.96
C SER A 157 -20.38 5.64 -20.69
N PHE A 158 -21.55 5.02 -20.58
CA PHE A 158 -21.70 3.57 -20.50
C PHE A 158 -21.44 2.87 -21.86
N ASP A 159 -21.48 3.64 -22.94
CA ASP A 159 -21.23 3.17 -24.30
C ASP A 159 -19.73 3.11 -24.60
N ILE A 160 -19.34 2.07 -25.34
CA ILE A 160 -17.95 1.80 -25.73
C ILE A 160 -17.46 2.93 -26.62
N ASN A 161 -16.44 3.65 -26.16
CA ASN A 161 -15.71 4.58 -27.00
C ASN A 161 -14.55 3.86 -27.69
N GLU A 162 -14.06 4.41 -28.80
CA GLU A 162 -12.86 3.92 -29.48
C GLU A 162 -11.64 3.84 -28.52
N THR A 163 -11.63 4.70 -27.49
CA THR A 163 -10.65 4.69 -26.42
C THR A 163 -10.69 3.43 -25.53
N ASP A 164 -11.86 2.82 -25.34
CA ASP A 164 -12.01 1.61 -24.51
C ASP A 164 -11.53 0.36 -25.26
N LEU A 165 -11.73 0.33 -26.58
CA LEU A 165 -11.15 -0.68 -27.45
C LEU A 165 -9.62 -0.62 -27.42
N GLN A 166 -9.04 0.58 -27.51
CA GLN A 166 -7.60 0.79 -27.36
C GLN A 166 -7.09 0.37 -25.96
N ALA A 167 -7.85 0.64 -24.91
CA ALA A 167 -7.52 0.17 -23.56
C ALA A 167 -7.50 -1.36 -23.48
N ASN A 168 -8.46 -2.04 -24.13
CA ASN A 168 -8.51 -3.50 -24.17
C ASN A 168 -7.35 -4.12 -24.95
N GLU A 169 -6.86 -3.45 -26.00
CA GLU A 169 -5.61 -3.85 -26.69
C GLU A 169 -4.39 -3.75 -25.77
N LYS A 170 -4.30 -2.70 -24.95
CA LYS A 170 -3.21 -2.59 -23.97
C LYS A 170 -3.28 -3.69 -22.91
N LYS A 171 -4.49 -4.01 -22.44
CA LYS A 171 -4.70 -5.13 -21.50
C LYS A 171 -4.28 -6.46 -22.11
N SER A 172 -4.65 -6.73 -23.37
CA SER A 172 -4.31 -8.00 -24.02
C SER A 172 -2.79 -8.18 -24.13
N LYS A 173 -2.07 -7.13 -24.56
CA LYS A 173 -0.61 -7.11 -24.63
C LYS A 173 0.04 -7.30 -23.25
N LEU A 174 -0.49 -6.68 -22.19
CA LEU A 174 0.02 -6.88 -20.83
C LEU A 174 -0.21 -8.30 -20.32
N ILE A 175 -1.36 -8.91 -20.63
CA ILE A 175 -1.61 -10.32 -20.29
C ILE A 175 -0.62 -11.25 -21.01
N MET A 176 -0.37 -11.03 -22.30
CA MET A 176 0.61 -11.80 -23.06
C MET A 176 2.01 -11.70 -22.43
N PHE A 177 2.42 -10.49 -22.01
CA PHE A 177 3.64 -10.28 -21.26
C PHE A 177 3.67 -11.04 -19.93
N MET A 178 2.57 -11.02 -19.17
CA MET A 178 2.47 -11.76 -17.91
C MET A 178 2.57 -13.28 -18.12
N ILE A 179 1.98 -13.83 -19.18
CA ILE A 179 2.10 -15.24 -19.54
C ILE A 179 3.55 -15.58 -19.92
N ARG A 180 4.21 -14.71 -20.70
CA ARG A 180 5.62 -14.89 -21.06
C ARG A 180 6.52 -14.89 -19.84
N LYS A 181 6.33 -13.95 -18.90
CA LYS A 181 7.03 -13.92 -17.61
C LYS A 181 6.72 -15.15 -16.75
N LEU A 182 5.49 -15.68 -16.79
CA LEU A 182 5.12 -16.92 -16.11
C LEU A 182 5.89 -18.13 -16.67
N TYR A 183 5.94 -18.29 -17.99
CA TYR A 183 6.70 -19.39 -18.60
C TYR A 183 8.21 -19.27 -18.36
N SER A 184 8.75 -18.05 -18.38
CA SER A 184 10.16 -17.81 -18.01
C SER A 184 10.47 -18.21 -16.56
N LEU A 185 9.54 -17.96 -15.63
CA LEU A 185 9.66 -18.43 -14.24
C LEU A 185 9.61 -19.97 -14.16
N VAL A 186 8.70 -20.61 -14.87
CA VAL A 186 8.55 -22.08 -14.87
C VAL A 186 9.76 -22.77 -15.50
N ALA A 187 10.34 -22.20 -16.56
CA ALA A 187 11.56 -22.69 -17.20
C ALA A 187 12.81 -22.53 -16.31
N GLY A 188 12.75 -21.67 -15.28
CA GLY A 188 13.89 -21.35 -14.42
C GLY A 188 14.83 -20.30 -15.01
N ASP A 189 14.40 -19.58 -16.05
CA ASP A 189 15.15 -18.47 -16.66
C ASP A 189 15.06 -17.18 -15.82
N CYS A 190 14.00 -17.05 -15.00
CA CYS A 190 13.72 -15.92 -14.13
C CYS A 190 13.66 -16.36 -12.66
N SER A 191 14.27 -15.60 -11.76
CA SER A 191 14.10 -15.77 -10.32
C SER A 191 12.71 -15.32 -9.85
N PRO A 192 12.13 -15.92 -8.80
CA PRO A 192 10.92 -15.40 -8.19
C PRO A 192 11.17 -14.01 -7.58
N ASP A 193 10.22 -13.10 -7.76
CA ASP A 193 10.21 -11.79 -7.10
C ASP A 193 9.84 -11.99 -5.62
N ASN A 194 10.64 -11.48 -4.67
CA ASN A 194 10.35 -11.60 -3.24
C ASN A 194 9.29 -10.56 -2.80
N PRO A 195 8.09 -10.97 -2.36
CA PRO A 195 7.06 -10.04 -1.89
C PRO A 195 7.35 -9.39 -0.54
N ASP A 196 8.34 -9.92 0.19
CA ASP A 196 8.77 -9.37 1.47
C ASP A 196 9.90 -8.34 1.33
N ALA A 197 10.55 -8.28 0.16
CA ALA A 197 11.51 -7.23 -0.15
C ALA A 197 10.81 -5.90 -0.39
N THR A 198 11.38 -4.82 0.17
CA THR A 198 10.85 -3.45 0.05
C THR A 198 10.73 -2.99 -1.40
N GLN A 199 11.56 -3.54 -2.30
CA GLN A 199 11.53 -3.32 -3.75
C GLN A 199 10.14 -3.52 -4.37
N HIS A 200 9.37 -4.49 -3.87
CA HIS A 200 8.06 -4.86 -4.43
C HIS A 200 6.88 -4.43 -3.55
N GLN A 201 7.10 -3.49 -2.64
CA GLN A 201 6.11 -3.02 -1.69
C GLN A 201 5.82 -1.53 -1.89
N GLU A 202 4.59 -1.15 -1.56
CA GLU A 202 4.13 0.23 -1.52
C GLU A 202 3.35 0.48 -0.23
N ILE A 203 3.06 1.74 0.09
CA ILE A 203 2.46 2.14 1.36
C ILE A 203 1.02 2.60 1.18
N LEU A 204 0.06 1.79 1.63
CA LEU A 204 -1.33 2.21 1.71
C LEU A 204 -1.50 3.31 2.78
N LEU A 205 -1.70 4.55 2.34
CA LEU A 205 -1.94 5.68 3.24
C LEU A 205 -3.34 5.63 3.86
N GLY A 206 -3.44 6.09 5.11
CA GLY A 206 -4.72 6.09 5.86
C GLY A 206 -5.83 6.89 5.17
N GLY A 207 -5.49 8.02 4.54
CA GLY A 207 -6.47 8.82 3.78
C GLY A 207 -7.02 8.10 2.55
N PHE A 208 -6.18 7.35 1.82
CA PHE A 208 -6.64 6.56 0.68
C PHE A 208 -7.53 5.41 1.12
N LEU A 209 -7.13 4.67 2.17
CA LEU A 209 -7.98 3.63 2.75
C LEU A 209 -9.34 4.19 3.20
N TYR A 210 -9.35 5.36 3.84
CA TYR A 210 -10.58 6.02 4.26
C TYR A 210 -11.47 6.38 3.06
N GLY A 211 -10.88 6.87 1.96
CA GLY A 211 -11.58 7.12 0.69
C GLY A 211 -12.19 5.85 0.08
N MET A 212 -11.47 4.72 0.10
CA MET A 212 -11.99 3.42 -0.36
C MET A 212 -13.22 2.99 0.45
N ILE A 213 -13.18 3.17 1.77
CA ILE A 213 -14.31 2.83 2.66
C ILE A 213 -15.50 3.74 2.37
N ILE A 214 -15.27 5.05 2.20
CA ILE A 214 -16.35 6.01 1.86
C ILE A 214 -17.03 5.58 0.56
N LYS A 215 -16.25 5.27 -0.48
CA LYS A 215 -16.77 4.80 -1.77
C LYS A 215 -17.68 3.58 -1.59
N GLU A 216 -17.23 2.57 -0.86
CA GLU A 216 -18.03 1.37 -0.63
C GLU A 216 -19.29 1.64 0.20
N LYS A 217 -19.24 2.56 1.19
CA LYS A 217 -20.43 2.93 1.96
C LYS A 217 -21.45 3.71 1.17
N ILE A 218 -21.02 4.50 0.18
CA ILE A 218 -21.92 5.15 -0.78
C ILE A 218 -22.53 4.11 -1.72
N GLU A 219 -21.74 3.15 -2.21
CA GLU A 219 -22.25 2.03 -3.03
C GLU A 219 -23.28 1.19 -2.25
N GLU A 220 -23.02 0.90 -0.97
CA GLU A 220 -23.95 0.23 -0.07
C GLU A 220 -25.26 1.03 0.09
N TYR A 221 -25.17 2.35 0.24
CA TYR A 221 -26.33 3.24 0.33
C TYR A 221 -27.18 3.19 -0.96
N LEU A 222 -26.56 3.29 -2.13
CA LEU A 222 -27.27 3.19 -3.42
C LEU A 222 -27.94 1.82 -3.59
N ASN A 223 -27.26 0.73 -3.21
CA ASN A 223 -27.83 -0.61 -3.24
C ASN A 223 -29.00 -0.75 -2.26
N ASN A 224 -28.94 -0.13 -1.09
CA ASN A 224 -30.05 -0.13 -0.13
C ASN A 224 -31.28 0.63 -0.67
N ILE A 225 -31.09 1.73 -1.41
CA ILE A 225 -32.19 2.41 -2.11
C ILE A 225 -32.85 1.47 -3.12
N LYS A 226 -32.04 0.78 -3.95
CA LYS A 226 -32.55 -0.20 -4.91
C LYS A 226 -33.34 -1.32 -4.22
N LEU A 227 -32.81 -1.87 -3.13
CA LEU A 227 -33.48 -2.92 -2.35
C LEU A 227 -34.80 -2.42 -1.74
N GLN A 228 -34.84 -1.20 -1.23
CA GLN A 228 -36.06 -0.62 -0.66
C GLN A 228 -37.17 -0.46 -1.73
N ILE A 229 -36.80 -0.04 -2.95
CA ILE A 229 -37.74 0.04 -4.08
C ILE A 229 -38.22 -1.35 -4.48
N GLN A 230 -37.33 -2.34 -4.54
CA GLN A 230 -37.71 -3.73 -4.84
C GLN A 230 -38.69 -4.29 -3.81
N GLN A 231 -38.51 -3.99 -2.52
CA GLN A 231 -39.44 -4.38 -1.47
C GLN A 231 -40.81 -3.70 -1.61
N ASP A 232 -40.84 -2.41 -1.95
CA ASP A 232 -42.11 -1.69 -2.19
C ASP A 232 -42.88 -2.28 -3.38
N LEU A 233 -42.18 -2.68 -4.45
CA LEU A 233 -42.78 -3.36 -5.62
C LEU A 233 -43.34 -4.74 -5.25
N GLN A 234 -42.61 -5.54 -4.47
CA GLN A 234 -43.06 -6.87 -4.04
C GLN A 234 -44.27 -6.82 -3.10
N ARG A 235 -44.41 -5.77 -2.28
CA ARG A 235 -45.52 -5.64 -1.34
C ARG A 235 -46.86 -5.27 -1.99
N GLY A 236 -46.88 -4.86 -3.26
CA GLY A 236 -48.10 -4.67 -4.07
C GLY A 236 -49.10 -3.57 -3.63
N GLY A 237 -48.95 -2.99 -2.44
CA GLY A 237 -49.88 -2.02 -1.85
C GLY A 237 -49.44 -0.55 -1.87
N VAL A 238 -48.26 -0.24 -2.42
CA VAL A 238 -47.73 1.14 -2.49
C VAL A 238 -47.72 1.61 -3.95
N PRO A 239 -48.38 2.71 -4.32
CA PRO A 239 -48.29 3.25 -5.67
C PRO A 239 -46.87 3.76 -5.92
N VAL A 240 -46.12 3.05 -6.76
CA VAL A 240 -44.75 3.39 -7.16
C VAL A 240 -44.81 4.32 -8.37
N ASN A 241 -44.41 5.57 -8.18
CA ASN A 241 -44.25 6.53 -9.28
C ASN A 241 -42.90 7.24 -9.13
N PHE A 242 -41.93 6.85 -9.95
CA PHE A 242 -40.57 7.40 -9.92
C PHE A 242 -40.50 8.89 -10.28
N LYS A 243 -41.50 9.44 -10.98
CA LYS A 243 -41.58 10.88 -11.30
C LYS A 243 -42.07 11.71 -10.11
N SER A 244 -42.64 11.08 -9.09
CA SER A 244 -43.17 11.76 -7.91
C SER A 244 -42.06 12.04 -6.90
N THR A 245 -41.80 13.31 -6.62
CA THR A 245 -40.87 13.75 -5.57
C THR A 245 -41.26 13.24 -4.18
N LYS A 246 -42.56 13.05 -3.93
CA LYS A 246 -43.08 12.47 -2.68
C LYS A 246 -42.67 11.01 -2.52
N TYR A 247 -42.66 10.23 -3.60
CA TYR A 247 -42.22 8.84 -3.55
C TYR A 247 -40.71 8.75 -3.29
N MET A 248 -39.92 9.54 -4.00
CA MET A 248 -38.47 9.62 -3.78
C MET A 248 -38.14 9.96 -2.33
N SER A 249 -38.75 11.02 -1.78
CA SER A 249 -38.53 11.43 -0.38
C SER A 249 -38.91 10.32 0.61
N ARG A 250 -40.04 9.63 0.36
CA ARG A 250 -40.50 8.51 1.21
C ARG A 250 -39.51 7.35 1.23
N VAL A 251 -38.94 6.99 0.06
CA VAL A 251 -37.94 5.92 -0.03
C VAL A 251 -36.68 6.32 0.72
N LEU A 252 -36.17 7.53 0.46
CA LEU A 252 -34.94 8.02 1.09
C LEU A 252 -35.06 8.09 2.62
N MET A 253 -36.21 8.54 3.15
CA MET A 253 -36.46 8.58 4.61
C MET A 253 -36.45 7.20 5.28
N ARG A 254 -36.77 6.13 4.55
CA ARG A 254 -36.76 4.75 5.09
C ARG A 254 -35.37 4.13 5.05
N VAL A 255 -34.49 4.60 4.17
CA VAL A 255 -33.13 4.08 4.01
C VAL A 255 -32.21 4.80 4.99
N ASN A 256 -31.34 4.04 5.66
CA ASN A 256 -30.35 4.62 6.55
C ASN A 256 -29.24 5.32 5.75
N GLU A 257 -29.28 6.65 5.72
CA GLU A 257 -28.28 7.52 5.09
C GLU A 257 -27.10 7.90 6.01
N ASN A 258 -27.08 7.45 7.27
CA ASN A 258 -26.07 7.86 8.26
C ASN A 258 -24.71 7.16 8.05
N ILE A 259 -24.05 7.49 6.94
CA ILE A 259 -22.71 7.01 6.59
C ILE A 259 -21.69 7.49 7.63
N GLY A 260 -21.85 8.71 8.16
CA GLY A 260 -20.96 9.28 9.18
C GLY A 260 -20.81 8.38 10.42
N SER A 261 -21.90 7.83 10.93
CA SER A 261 -21.86 6.88 12.05
C SER A 261 -21.12 5.58 11.73
N LYS A 262 -21.23 5.07 10.49
CA LYS A 262 -20.49 3.90 10.03
C LYS A 262 -18.99 4.18 9.93
N LEU A 263 -18.62 5.38 9.50
CA LEU A 263 -17.22 5.80 9.45
C LEU A 263 -16.65 6.01 10.86
N GLN A 264 -17.44 6.59 11.77
CA GLN A 264 -17.06 6.71 13.18
C GLN A 264 -16.85 5.34 13.83
N TYR A 265 -17.69 4.35 13.49
CA TYR A 265 -17.51 2.96 13.94
C TYR A 265 -16.17 2.38 13.46
N PHE A 266 -15.81 2.59 12.20
CA PHE A 266 -14.51 2.15 11.67
C PHE A 266 -13.35 2.82 12.41
N LEU A 267 -13.40 4.15 12.61
CA LEU A 267 -12.33 4.87 13.32
C LEU A 267 -12.19 4.44 14.78
N SER A 268 -13.33 4.21 15.46
CA SER A 268 -13.39 3.83 16.87
C SER A 268 -12.90 2.41 17.13
N THR A 269 -13.28 1.45 16.28
CA THR A 269 -13.00 0.01 16.50
C THR A 269 -11.82 -0.53 15.70
N GLY A 270 -11.48 0.14 14.59
CA GLY A 270 -10.48 -0.35 13.64
C GLY A 270 -10.93 -1.58 12.82
N ASN A 271 -12.22 -1.94 12.87
CA ASN A 271 -12.79 -3.08 12.17
C ASN A 271 -13.36 -2.68 10.80
N LEU A 272 -12.89 -3.35 9.74
CA LEU A 272 -13.32 -3.14 8.37
C LEU A 272 -14.58 -3.97 8.07
N VAL A 273 -15.74 -3.32 8.04
CA VAL A 273 -17.00 -3.92 7.61
C VAL A 273 -17.25 -3.60 6.14
N SER A 274 -16.82 -4.51 5.27
CA SER A 274 -16.83 -4.37 3.81
C SER A 274 -17.48 -5.60 3.15
N GLN A 275 -18.23 -5.39 2.06
CA GLN A 275 -18.79 -6.46 1.24
C GLN A 275 -17.74 -7.04 0.30
N SER A 276 -16.85 -6.18 -0.22
CA SER A 276 -15.78 -6.55 -1.16
C SER A 276 -14.54 -7.14 -0.48
N GLY A 277 -14.19 -6.63 0.70
CA GLY A 277 -12.92 -6.90 1.39
C GLY A 277 -11.78 -5.94 1.01
N LEU A 278 -12.01 -4.96 0.12
CA LEU A 278 -11.05 -3.93 -0.33
C LEU A 278 -9.67 -4.46 -0.79
N ASP A 279 -9.58 -5.72 -1.24
CA ASP A 279 -8.32 -6.37 -1.67
C ASP A 279 -7.27 -6.47 -0.53
N LEU A 280 -7.72 -6.38 0.73
CA LEU A 280 -6.89 -6.47 1.93
C LEU A 280 -7.04 -7.83 2.60
N GLN A 281 -5.95 -8.31 3.21
CA GLN A 281 -5.90 -9.64 3.83
C GLN A 281 -6.39 -9.66 5.29
N GLN A 282 -6.55 -8.49 5.91
CA GLN A 282 -6.97 -8.36 7.31
C GLN A 282 -8.31 -7.63 7.42
N VAL A 283 -9.04 -7.89 8.50
CA VAL A 283 -10.38 -7.33 8.74
C VAL A 283 -10.41 -6.36 9.92
N SER A 284 -9.35 -6.31 10.73
CA SER A 284 -9.27 -5.51 11.95
C SER A 284 -7.88 -4.95 12.18
N GLY A 285 -7.76 -4.04 13.14
CA GLY A 285 -6.48 -3.42 13.53
C GLY A 285 -6.01 -2.32 12.58
N TYR A 286 -6.93 -1.64 11.90
CA TYR A 286 -6.61 -0.56 10.98
C TYR A 286 -6.40 0.80 11.66
N THR A 287 -7.06 1.04 12.79
CA THR A 287 -6.89 2.25 13.59
C THR A 287 -6.24 1.92 14.93
N VAL A 288 -5.46 2.87 15.42
CA VAL A 288 -4.78 2.79 16.73
C VAL A 288 -4.97 4.11 17.45
N VAL A 289 -4.98 4.08 18.78
CA VAL A 289 -4.99 5.28 19.59
C VAL A 289 -3.65 5.99 19.42
N ALA A 290 -3.68 7.27 19.06
CA ALA A 290 -2.48 8.11 19.02
C ALA A 290 -2.13 8.51 20.47
N GLU A 291 -1.35 7.68 21.14
CA GLU A 291 -1.03 7.84 22.55
C GLU A 291 -0.15 9.08 22.77
N LYS A 292 -0.51 9.89 23.77
CA LYS A 292 0.25 11.05 24.23
C LYS A 292 0.86 10.80 25.61
N ILE A 293 1.58 9.69 25.74
CA ILE A 293 2.43 9.43 26.91
C ILE A 293 3.55 10.47 26.95
N ASN A 294 4.24 10.63 25.81
CA ASN A 294 5.22 11.65 25.55
C ASN A 294 5.21 12.00 24.05
N PHE A 295 5.98 13.01 23.66
CA PHE A 295 6.05 13.43 22.25
C PHE A 295 6.69 12.38 21.34
N TYR A 296 7.65 11.59 21.84
CA TYR A 296 8.34 10.56 21.06
C TYR A 296 7.38 9.45 20.62
N ARG A 297 6.50 8.99 21.51
CA ARG A 297 5.43 8.03 21.22
C ARG A 297 4.45 8.59 20.21
N PHE A 298 3.98 9.82 20.44
CA PHE A 298 3.02 10.47 19.56
C PHE A 298 3.57 10.59 18.14
N LEU A 299 4.81 11.08 17.98
CA LEU A 299 5.46 11.21 16.68
C LEU A 299 5.71 9.86 16.00
N ALA A 300 6.11 8.84 16.76
CA ALA A 300 6.39 7.51 16.24
C ALA A 300 5.16 6.89 15.56
N HIS A 301 3.93 7.12 16.07
CA HIS A 301 2.71 6.62 15.44
C HIS A 301 2.54 7.06 13.98
N PHE A 302 2.96 8.28 13.63
CA PHE A 302 2.84 8.81 12.26
C PHE A 302 3.96 8.36 11.32
N ARG A 303 5.03 7.77 11.85
CA ARG A 303 6.14 7.19 11.06
C ARG A 303 6.10 5.67 11.04
N MET A 304 5.16 5.07 11.76
CA MET A 304 4.97 3.64 11.89
C MET A 304 4.38 3.05 10.61
N VAL A 305 4.90 1.90 10.20
CA VAL A 305 4.38 1.07 9.13
C VAL A 305 4.30 -0.37 9.63
N HIS A 306 3.22 -1.05 9.26
CA HIS A 306 2.97 -2.43 9.67
C HIS A 306 2.71 -3.31 8.45
N ARG A 307 3.28 -4.52 8.45
CA ARG A 307 3.13 -5.48 7.33
C ARG A 307 1.71 -6.05 7.20
N GLY A 308 0.98 -6.12 8.32
CA GLY A 308 -0.38 -6.66 8.42
C GLY A 308 -0.48 -7.79 9.45
N SER A 309 -1.61 -7.87 10.16
CA SER A 309 -1.85 -8.87 11.22
C SER A 309 -1.85 -10.31 10.69
N PHE A 310 -2.19 -10.50 9.41
CA PHE A 310 -2.08 -11.79 8.72
C PHE A 310 -0.66 -12.39 8.82
N PHE A 311 0.38 -11.56 8.66
CA PHE A 311 1.77 -12.02 8.74
C PHE A 311 2.27 -12.24 10.17
N ALA A 312 1.59 -11.66 11.17
CA ALA A 312 1.92 -11.89 12.57
C ALA A 312 1.62 -13.30 13.05
N GLN A 313 0.65 -13.97 12.40
CA GLN A 313 0.25 -15.35 12.71
C GLN A 313 1.15 -16.39 12.03
N LEU A 314 1.94 -15.99 11.03
CA LEU A 314 2.85 -16.91 10.35
C LEU A 314 4.05 -17.24 11.25
N LYS A 315 4.39 -18.53 11.33
CA LYS A 315 5.54 -19.02 12.10
C LYS A 315 6.88 -18.78 11.40
N THR A 316 6.87 -18.31 10.16
CA THR A 316 8.09 -18.07 9.37
C THR A 316 8.73 -16.74 9.76
N THR A 317 10.06 -16.72 9.90
CA THR A 317 10.81 -15.51 10.27
C THR A 317 11.19 -14.64 9.07
N THR A 318 11.00 -15.11 7.84
CA THR A 318 11.39 -14.41 6.61
C THR A 318 10.82 -13.00 6.51
N VAL A 319 9.55 -12.84 6.89
CA VAL A 319 8.81 -11.56 6.87
C VAL A 319 9.29 -10.57 7.95
N ARG A 320 10.06 -11.04 8.93
CA ARG A 320 10.58 -10.26 10.06
C ARG A 320 12.05 -9.86 9.89
N LYS A 321 12.74 -10.43 8.90
CA LYS A 321 14.15 -10.14 8.65
C LYS A 321 14.27 -8.74 8.06
N LEU A 322 15.25 -7.99 8.56
CA LEU A 322 15.72 -6.78 7.89
C LEU A 322 16.41 -7.18 6.58
N LEU A 323 16.06 -6.50 5.49
CA LEU A 323 16.59 -6.76 4.17
C LEU A 323 17.37 -5.54 3.64
N PRO A 324 18.42 -5.72 2.81
CA PRO A 324 19.22 -4.62 2.29
C PRO A 324 18.42 -3.59 1.47
N GLU A 325 17.37 -4.01 0.78
CA GLU A 325 16.50 -3.17 -0.03
C GLU A 325 15.72 -2.14 0.82
N SER A 326 15.67 -2.33 2.14
CA SER A 326 15.07 -1.37 3.08
C SER A 326 15.96 -0.16 3.38
N TRP A 327 17.24 -0.18 2.98
CA TRP A 327 18.20 0.88 3.27
C TRP A 327 17.70 2.27 2.84
N GLY A 328 17.64 3.22 3.78
CA GLY A 328 17.16 4.57 3.51
C GLY A 328 15.63 4.73 3.48
N PHE A 329 14.86 3.64 3.56
CA PHE A 329 13.38 3.68 3.56
C PHE A 329 12.81 3.29 4.93
N LEU A 330 13.21 2.13 5.46
CA LEU A 330 12.83 1.66 6.79
C LEU A 330 14.06 1.70 7.71
N CYS A 331 13.84 2.14 8.94
CA CYS A 331 14.91 2.23 9.93
C CYS A 331 15.31 0.81 10.38
N PRO A 332 16.62 0.48 10.36
CA PRO A 332 17.11 -0.83 10.80
C PRO A 332 17.05 -1.03 12.32
N VAL A 333 16.93 0.06 13.08
CA VAL A 333 16.98 0.05 14.56
C VAL A 333 15.58 0.15 15.18
N HIS A 334 14.68 0.94 14.58
CA HIS A 334 13.42 1.33 15.22
C HIS A 334 12.30 0.33 14.94
N THR A 335 12.41 -0.84 15.56
CA THR A 335 11.38 -1.88 15.65
C THR A 335 11.18 -2.25 17.12
N PRO A 336 9.95 -2.52 17.60
CA PRO A 336 9.75 -2.96 18.98
C PRO A 336 10.27 -4.39 19.17
N ASP A 337 10.67 -4.73 20.40
CA ASP A 337 10.98 -6.11 20.75
C ASP A 337 9.70 -6.96 20.98
N GLY A 338 9.85 -8.27 21.07
CA GLY A 338 8.79 -9.24 21.33
C GLY A 338 8.01 -9.67 20.09
N SER A 339 6.72 -9.96 20.27
CA SER A 339 5.85 -10.49 19.20
C SER A 339 5.76 -9.61 17.93
N PRO A 340 5.77 -8.25 17.99
CA PRO A 340 5.74 -7.41 16.78
C PRO A 340 7.11 -7.16 16.13
N CYS A 341 8.20 -7.72 16.65
CA CYS A 341 9.56 -7.49 16.14
C CYS A 341 9.68 -7.83 14.64
N GLY A 342 10.18 -6.87 13.86
CA GLY A 342 10.35 -6.95 12.41
C GLY A 342 9.07 -6.76 11.58
N LEU A 343 7.88 -6.79 12.19
CA LEU A 343 6.60 -6.54 11.50
C LEU A 343 6.13 -5.10 11.63
N LEU A 344 6.44 -4.48 12.78
CA LEU A 344 6.18 -3.08 13.06
C LEU A 344 7.47 -2.29 12.91
N ASN A 345 7.61 -1.56 11.82
CA ASN A 345 8.82 -0.78 11.54
C ASN A 345 8.47 0.70 11.44
N HIS A 346 9.49 1.55 11.39
CA HIS A 346 9.30 2.99 11.22
C HIS A 346 10.11 3.46 10.02
N PHE A 347 9.57 4.40 9.27
CA PHE A 347 10.29 4.99 8.15
C PHE A 347 11.56 5.71 8.62
N ALA A 348 12.57 5.68 7.76
CA ALA A 348 13.73 6.54 7.87
C ALA A 348 13.31 8.02 7.80
N HIS A 349 14.07 8.91 8.41
CA HIS A 349 13.58 10.26 8.68
C HIS A 349 13.43 11.15 7.43
N LYS A 350 14.19 10.89 6.36
CA LYS A 350 14.07 11.57 5.05
C LYS A 350 13.21 10.82 4.02
N CYS A 351 12.73 9.61 4.34
CA CYS A 351 11.81 8.88 3.47
C CYS A 351 10.48 9.63 3.37
N LYS A 352 10.10 9.97 2.14
CA LYS A 352 8.84 10.59 1.74
C LYS A 352 7.93 9.56 1.08
N ILE A 353 6.64 9.85 1.02
CA ILE A 353 5.65 9.02 0.33
C ILE A 353 4.94 9.88 -0.71
N SER A 354 4.82 9.39 -1.94
CA SER A 354 4.09 10.11 -3.00
C SER A 354 2.59 10.13 -2.71
N THR A 355 1.98 11.31 -2.80
CA THR A 355 0.53 11.51 -2.56
C THR A 355 -0.25 11.92 -3.79
N LYS A 356 0.44 12.22 -4.90
CA LYS A 356 -0.16 12.63 -6.17
C LYS A 356 0.41 11.81 -7.31
N GLN A 357 -0.43 11.50 -8.29
CA GLN A 357 0.00 10.98 -9.58
C GLN A 357 0.73 12.06 -10.37
N LEU A 358 1.85 11.69 -10.99
CA LEU A 358 2.53 12.55 -11.96
C LEU A 358 1.86 12.41 -13.34
N ASP A 359 1.72 13.52 -14.07
CA ASP A 359 1.29 13.44 -15.48
C ASP A 359 2.46 12.93 -16.33
N LEU A 360 2.34 11.71 -16.84
CA LEU A 360 3.37 11.04 -17.65
C LEU A 360 2.98 10.92 -19.13
N LYS A 361 1.92 11.62 -19.58
CA LYS A 361 1.47 11.52 -20.99
C LYS A 361 2.56 11.95 -21.97
N PHE A 362 3.29 13.02 -21.66
CA PHE A 362 4.39 13.52 -22.50
C PHE A 362 5.60 12.57 -22.57
N LEU A 363 5.79 11.73 -21.55
CA LEU A 363 6.95 10.85 -21.44
C LEU A 363 6.97 9.79 -22.55
N LYS A 364 5.80 9.37 -23.02
CA LYS A 364 5.68 8.40 -24.14
C LYS A 364 6.39 8.90 -25.39
N ASN A 365 6.13 10.14 -25.79
CA ASN A 365 6.76 10.75 -26.96
C ASN A 365 8.28 10.86 -26.79
N LYS A 366 8.74 11.20 -25.58
CA LYS A 366 10.18 11.26 -25.27
C LYS A 366 10.87 9.90 -25.31
N LEU A 367 10.19 8.83 -24.89
CA LEU A 367 10.73 7.48 -25.03
C LEU A 367 10.89 7.08 -26.49
N PHE A 368 9.93 7.44 -27.35
CA PHE A 368 10.04 7.20 -28.79
C PHE A 368 11.19 7.99 -29.43
N GLU A 369 11.38 9.25 -29.05
CA GLU A 369 12.54 10.07 -29.48
C GLU A 369 13.88 9.42 -29.07
N LEU A 370 13.93 8.74 -27.93
CA LEU A 370 15.11 8.03 -27.43
C LEU A 370 15.30 6.62 -28.04
N GLY A 371 14.50 6.26 -29.05
CA GLY A 371 14.66 5.01 -29.80
C GLY A 371 13.95 3.80 -29.17
N VAL A 372 12.92 4.01 -28.36
CA VAL A 372 11.98 2.94 -28.00
C VAL A 372 11.10 2.64 -29.21
N THR A 373 11.04 1.39 -29.64
CA THR A 373 10.17 0.97 -30.75
C THR A 373 8.74 0.83 -30.26
N PRO A 374 7.75 1.48 -30.89
CA PRO A 374 6.34 1.34 -30.55
C PRO A 374 5.88 -0.12 -30.61
N ILE A 375 4.93 -0.47 -29.75
CA ILE A 375 4.45 -1.84 -29.62
C ILE A 375 3.77 -2.38 -30.89
N GLU A 376 3.13 -1.50 -31.69
CA GLU A 376 2.46 -1.87 -32.94
C GLU A 376 3.45 -2.32 -34.02
N ALA A 377 4.66 -1.78 -34.00
CA ALA A 377 5.70 -2.07 -34.99
C ALA A 377 6.60 -3.25 -34.59
N CYS A 378 6.45 -3.78 -33.37
CA CYS A 378 7.39 -4.73 -32.80
C CYS A 378 6.89 -6.17 -32.94
N SER A 379 7.49 -6.93 -33.85
CA SER A 379 7.33 -8.39 -33.98
C SER A 379 8.38 -9.18 -33.17
N GLN A 380 9.31 -8.50 -32.53
CA GLN A 380 10.46 -9.08 -31.86
C GLN A 380 10.27 -9.00 -30.33
N ILE A 381 9.73 -10.08 -29.78
CA ILE A 381 9.58 -10.31 -28.34
C ILE A 381 10.56 -11.43 -28.00
N GLY A 382 11.42 -11.24 -27.00
CA GLY A 382 12.41 -12.25 -26.62
C GLY A 382 13.35 -11.78 -25.53
N GLN A 383 14.16 -12.70 -25.01
CA GLN A 383 15.12 -12.42 -23.91
C GLN A 383 16.16 -11.35 -24.27
N ASN A 384 16.39 -11.08 -25.55
CA ASN A 384 17.38 -10.09 -26.03
C ASN A 384 16.87 -8.65 -26.02
N TYR A 385 15.56 -8.44 -25.79
CA TYR A 385 14.93 -7.12 -25.75
C TYR A 385 14.43 -6.80 -24.34
N ALA A 386 14.59 -5.55 -23.93
CA ALA A 386 14.02 -4.98 -22.72
C ALA A 386 12.64 -4.40 -23.03
N ILE A 387 11.66 -4.75 -22.20
CA ILE A 387 10.35 -4.11 -22.22
C ILE A 387 10.43 -2.73 -21.55
N VAL A 388 9.72 -1.74 -22.09
CA VAL A 388 9.60 -0.40 -21.49
C VAL A 388 8.16 -0.17 -21.05
N GLN A 389 7.97 0.11 -19.76
CA GLN A 389 6.66 0.30 -19.14
C GLN A 389 6.59 1.64 -18.38
N ILE A 390 5.41 2.27 -18.41
CA ILE A 390 5.06 3.42 -17.57
C ILE A 390 3.84 3.04 -16.74
N ASP A 391 3.96 3.01 -15.41
CA ASP A 391 2.88 2.67 -14.46
C ASP A 391 2.09 1.40 -14.85
N GLY A 392 2.79 0.41 -15.43
CA GLY A 392 2.20 -0.86 -15.87
C GLY A 392 1.55 -0.85 -17.26
N GLU A 393 1.59 0.27 -18.00
CA GLU A 393 1.30 0.34 -19.43
C GLU A 393 2.57 0.03 -20.24
N ILE A 394 2.49 -0.93 -21.17
CA ILE A 394 3.61 -1.25 -22.06
C ILE A 394 3.65 -0.23 -23.20
N ILE A 395 4.77 0.48 -23.32
CA ILE A 395 4.97 1.49 -24.36
C ILE A 395 5.65 0.89 -25.58
N GLY A 396 6.61 -0.01 -25.36
CA GLY A 396 7.38 -0.59 -26.44
C GLY A 396 8.54 -1.46 -25.96
N TYR A 397 9.41 -1.77 -26.91
CA TYR A 397 10.60 -2.60 -26.69
C TYR A 397 11.85 -1.85 -27.14
N THR A 398 12.97 -2.21 -26.54
CA THR A 398 14.29 -1.67 -26.89
C THR A 398 15.37 -2.72 -26.61
N SER A 399 16.58 -2.55 -27.13
CA SER A 399 17.69 -3.44 -26.78
C SER A 399 18.15 -3.19 -25.33
N HIS A 400 18.71 -4.21 -24.66
CA HIS A 400 19.22 -4.05 -23.28
C HIS A 400 20.30 -2.97 -23.13
N LYS A 401 21.11 -2.75 -24.18
CA LYS A 401 22.13 -1.70 -24.20
C LYS A 401 21.48 -0.32 -24.28
N ASN A 402 20.48 -0.18 -25.15
CA ASN A 402 19.76 1.08 -25.31
C ASN A 402 18.90 1.40 -24.08
N SER A 403 18.28 0.42 -23.41
CA SER A 403 17.52 0.68 -22.17
C SER A 403 18.39 1.24 -21.05
N ALA A 404 19.63 0.76 -20.90
CA ALA A 404 20.58 1.35 -19.93
C ALA A 404 20.90 2.81 -20.27
N GLN A 405 21.13 3.12 -21.56
CA GLN A 405 21.37 4.49 -22.03
C GLN A 405 20.15 5.39 -21.80
N ILE A 406 18.95 4.90 -22.09
CA ILE A 406 17.68 5.58 -21.85
C ILE A 406 17.53 5.88 -20.36
N ALA A 407 17.73 4.89 -19.49
CA ALA A 407 17.60 5.07 -18.03
C ALA A 407 18.55 6.16 -17.50
N ASN A 408 19.82 6.12 -17.92
CA ASN A 408 20.82 7.13 -17.53
C ASN A 408 20.49 8.52 -18.08
N THR A 409 20.03 8.60 -19.33
CA THR A 409 19.64 9.87 -19.97
C THR A 409 18.41 10.48 -19.31
N LEU A 410 17.39 9.67 -19.01
CA LEU A 410 16.20 10.10 -18.29
C LEU A 410 16.56 10.61 -16.89
N ARG A 411 17.46 9.93 -16.17
CA ARG A 411 17.94 10.39 -14.86
C ARG A 411 18.69 11.72 -14.97
N PHE A 412 19.55 11.89 -15.97
CA PHE A 412 20.22 13.16 -16.22
C PHE A 412 19.23 14.30 -16.53
N TRP A 413 18.21 14.05 -17.34
CA TRP A 413 17.15 15.03 -17.63
C TRP A 413 16.31 15.36 -16.40
N LYS A 414 15.95 14.34 -15.61
CA LYS A 414 15.24 14.45 -14.33
C LYS A 414 15.96 15.40 -13.37
N VAL A 415 17.24 15.16 -13.11
CA VAL A 415 18.04 15.96 -12.15
C VAL A 415 18.43 17.34 -12.70
N SER A 416 18.61 17.46 -14.02
CA SER A 416 18.88 18.76 -14.64
C SER A 416 17.64 19.66 -14.74
N GLY A 417 16.43 19.12 -14.57
CA GLY A 417 15.18 19.85 -14.76
C GLY A 417 14.86 20.15 -16.23
N LYS A 418 15.49 19.42 -17.16
CA LYS A 418 15.25 19.56 -18.60
C LYS A 418 14.10 18.64 -19.04
N ASN A 419 13.47 18.98 -20.17
CA ASN A 419 12.44 18.16 -20.83
C ASN A 419 11.19 17.86 -19.98
N GLY A 420 10.93 18.66 -18.94
CA GLY A 420 9.70 18.56 -18.13
C GLY A 420 9.61 17.30 -17.27
N ILE A 421 10.70 16.54 -17.10
CA ILE A 421 10.68 15.30 -16.32
C ILE A 421 10.63 15.62 -14.81
N PRO A 422 9.61 15.14 -14.07
CA PRO A 422 9.49 15.40 -12.65
C PRO A 422 10.56 14.66 -11.85
N LEU A 423 11.06 15.31 -10.79
CA LEU A 423 12.12 14.76 -9.93
C LEU A 423 11.70 13.46 -9.21
N ASP A 424 10.42 13.33 -8.87
CA ASP A 424 9.85 12.19 -8.14
C ASP A 424 9.59 10.95 -9.03
N LEU A 425 10.04 10.96 -10.28
CA LEU A 425 9.94 9.82 -11.20
C LEU A 425 10.95 8.74 -10.80
N GLU A 426 10.46 7.53 -10.55
CA GLU A 426 11.30 6.36 -10.29
C GLU A 426 11.65 5.68 -11.62
N ILE A 427 12.94 5.42 -11.85
CA ILE A 427 13.45 4.86 -13.10
C ILE A 427 14.04 3.47 -12.81
N GLY A 428 13.16 2.47 -12.77
CA GLY A 428 13.47 1.09 -12.47
C GLY A 428 14.06 0.32 -13.64
N TYR A 429 15.35 0.49 -13.92
CA TYR A 429 16.07 -0.34 -14.89
C TYR A 429 16.53 -1.66 -14.25
N VAL A 430 16.10 -2.78 -14.81
CA VAL A 430 16.53 -4.14 -14.45
C VAL A 430 17.40 -4.69 -15.59
N PRO A 431 18.72 -4.87 -15.38
CA PRO A 431 19.61 -5.40 -16.40
C PRO A 431 19.32 -6.89 -16.69
N PRO A 432 19.63 -7.37 -17.91
CA PRO A 432 19.59 -8.80 -18.20
C PRO A 432 20.62 -9.53 -17.33
N SER A 433 20.24 -10.70 -16.82
CA SER A 433 21.09 -11.52 -15.95
C SER A 433 20.81 -13.00 -16.16
N THR A 434 21.74 -13.85 -15.72
CA THR A 434 21.54 -15.31 -15.75
C THR A 434 20.70 -15.73 -14.54
N LYS A 435 19.45 -16.16 -14.78
CA LYS A 435 18.51 -16.61 -13.73
C LYS A 435 18.21 -15.56 -12.64
N GLY A 436 18.36 -14.28 -12.94
CA GLY A 436 17.99 -13.19 -12.03
C GLY A 436 16.55 -12.70 -12.28
N GLN A 437 16.28 -11.48 -11.86
CA GLN A 437 14.97 -10.86 -12.04
C GLN A 437 14.66 -10.64 -13.52
N TYR A 438 13.38 -10.74 -13.89
CA TYR A 438 12.94 -10.48 -15.26
C TYR A 438 13.33 -9.05 -15.72
N PRO A 439 14.10 -8.88 -16.81
CA PRO A 439 14.65 -7.60 -17.21
C PRO A 439 13.61 -6.65 -17.83
N GLY A 440 13.90 -5.35 -17.76
CA GLY A 440 13.02 -4.32 -18.31
C GLY A 440 13.34 -2.93 -17.77
N LEU A 441 12.72 -1.92 -18.37
CA LEU A 441 12.71 -0.54 -17.90
C LEU A 441 11.30 -0.22 -17.40
N PHE A 442 11.14 -0.18 -16.07
CA PHE A 442 9.88 0.06 -15.39
C PHE A 442 9.90 1.47 -14.79
N ILE A 443 9.05 2.36 -15.32
CA ILE A 443 8.96 3.75 -14.88
C ILE A 443 7.71 3.92 -14.05
N PHE A 444 7.85 4.49 -12.85
CA PHE A 444 6.73 4.69 -11.93
C PHE A 444 6.54 6.17 -11.56
N GLY A 445 5.30 6.64 -11.72
CA GLY A 445 4.83 7.98 -11.32
C GLY A 445 3.63 7.93 -10.36
N GLY A 446 3.31 6.74 -9.87
CA GLY A 446 2.17 6.43 -9.01
C GLY A 446 2.10 7.11 -7.64
N HIS A 447 0.93 7.00 -7.02
CA HIS A 447 0.69 7.27 -5.59
C HIS A 447 1.40 6.21 -4.71
N SER A 448 1.51 6.48 -3.40
CA SER A 448 1.89 5.49 -2.38
C SER A 448 3.32 4.92 -2.48
N ARG A 449 4.20 5.56 -3.27
CA ARG A 449 5.60 5.13 -3.46
C ARG A 449 6.49 5.68 -2.36
N MET A 450 7.42 4.86 -1.88
CA MET A 450 8.49 5.29 -0.97
C MET A 450 9.58 5.99 -1.79
N MET A 451 9.91 7.21 -1.42
CA MET A 451 10.91 8.02 -2.13
C MET A 451 11.92 8.59 -1.14
N ARG A 452 13.20 8.62 -1.48
CA ARG A 452 14.24 9.22 -0.63
C ARG A 452 15.24 10.07 -1.42
N PRO A 453 15.81 11.12 -0.81
CA PRO A 453 16.78 11.98 -1.48
C PRO A 453 18.20 11.42 -1.39
N VAL A 454 18.92 11.46 -2.51
CA VAL A 454 20.36 11.15 -2.64
C VAL A 454 21.03 12.20 -3.52
N LYS A 455 22.36 12.31 -3.47
CA LYS A 455 23.09 13.27 -4.28
C LYS A 455 23.59 12.61 -5.57
N TYR A 456 23.20 13.15 -6.72
CA TYR A 456 23.68 12.70 -8.02
C TYR A 456 25.04 13.32 -8.35
N LEU A 457 26.04 12.49 -8.62
CA LEU A 457 27.44 12.94 -8.74
C LEU A 457 27.70 13.86 -9.95
N PRO A 458 27.22 13.57 -11.18
CA PRO A 458 27.56 14.37 -12.37
C PRO A 458 27.12 15.84 -12.30
N LEU A 459 26.01 16.14 -11.62
CA LEU A 459 25.47 17.51 -11.49
C LEU A 459 25.60 18.07 -10.06
N GLY A 460 25.96 17.24 -9.07
CA GLY A 460 26.02 17.62 -7.66
C GLY A 460 24.67 17.99 -7.03
N LYS A 461 23.54 17.62 -7.65
CA LYS A 461 22.17 17.97 -7.24
C LYS A 461 21.47 16.81 -6.53
N GLU A 462 20.36 17.13 -5.86
CA GLU A 462 19.45 16.14 -5.27
C GLU A 462 18.75 15.33 -6.38
N ASP A 463 18.78 14.01 -6.26
CA ASP A 463 17.94 13.07 -6.98
C ASP A 463 17.04 12.33 -6.00
N ILE A 464 15.84 11.97 -6.43
CA ILE A 464 14.86 11.23 -5.65
C ILE A 464 14.81 9.80 -6.17
N VAL A 465 15.05 8.85 -5.26
CA VAL A 465 15.18 7.43 -5.56
C VAL A 465 14.11 6.61 -4.86
N GLY A 466 13.52 5.65 -5.58
CA GLY A 466 12.60 4.66 -5.02
C GLY A 466 13.28 3.31 -4.70
N PRO A 467 12.61 2.43 -3.94
CA PRO A 467 13.15 1.15 -3.54
C PRO A 467 13.30 0.18 -4.70
N PHE A 468 12.55 0.35 -5.80
CA PHE A 468 12.62 -0.56 -6.94
C PHE A 468 13.92 -0.38 -7.72
N GLU A 469 14.32 0.87 -7.97
CA GLU A 469 15.56 1.18 -8.70
C GLU A 469 16.82 1.02 -7.83
N GLN A 470 16.72 1.22 -6.51
CA GLN A 470 17.89 1.17 -5.61
C GLN A 470 18.66 -0.15 -5.66
N VAL A 471 17.98 -1.28 -5.90
CA VAL A 471 18.59 -2.62 -5.95
C VAL A 471 19.70 -2.72 -7.01
N TYR A 472 19.58 -1.95 -8.09
CA TYR A 472 20.52 -1.95 -9.21
C TYR A 472 21.39 -0.69 -9.27
N MET A 473 21.33 0.16 -8.24
CA MET A 473 22.09 1.41 -8.17
C MET A 473 23.24 1.32 -7.19
N ASN A 474 24.40 1.79 -7.63
CA ASN A 474 25.57 1.95 -6.77
C ASN A 474 25.56 3.35 -6.13
N ILE A 475 25.22 3.39 -4.85
CA ILE A 475 25.12 4.61 -4.04
C ILE A 475 26.17 4.52 -2.93
N ALA A 476 27.17 5.41 -2.95
CA ALA A 476 28.18 5.48 -1.91
C ALA A 476 27.58 6.03 -0.60
N VAL A 477 28.00 5.53 0.56
CA VAL A 477 27.50 6.03 1.85
C VAL A 477 28.17 7.36 2.20
N THR A 478 29.47 7.47 1.96
CA THR A 478 30.24 8.70 2.20
C THR A 478 31.06 9.10 0.98
N ALA A 479 31.42 10.39 0.88
CA ALA A 479 32.22 10.90 -0.24
C ALA A 479 33.60 10.22 -0.40
N PRO A 480 34.32 9.85 0.68
CA PRO A 480 35.60 9.13 0.56
C PRO A 480 35.49 7.72 -0.03
N GLU A 481 34.32 7.08 0.05
CA GLU A 481 34.10 5.72 -0.47
C GLU A 481 33.74 5.69 -1.97
N ILE A 482 33.72 6.86 -2.62
CA ILE A 482 33.38 6.96 -4.04
C ILE A 482 34.51 6.35 -4.88
N VAL A 483 34.17 5.23 -5.53
CA VAL A 483 35.00 4.58 -6.56
C VAL A 483 34.58 5.06 -7.96
N ASN A 484 35.56 5.50 -8.75
CA ASN A 484 35.39 5.92 -10.15
C ASN A 484 34.73 4.83 -11.00
N ASP A 485 33.87 5.23 -11.92
CA ASP A 485 33.12 4.36 -12.85
C ASP A 485 32.20 3.30 -12.20
N VAL A 486 32.09 3.29 -10.87
CA VAL A 486 31.21 2.39 -10.11
C VAL A 486 30.01 3.15 -9.55
N HIS A 487 30.26 4.22 -8.79
CA HIS A 487 29.21 4.94 -8.07
C HIS A 487 28.62 6.05 -8.93
N THR A 488 27.30 6.15 -8.92
CA THR A 488 26.56 7.21 -9.64
C THR A 488 25.99 8.26 -8.68
N HIS A 489 25.80 7.87 -7.42
CA HIS A 489 25.23 8.71 -6.36
C HIS A 489 26.03 8.54 -5.06
N VAL A 490 25.82 9.48 -4.16
CA VAL A 490 26.30 9.43 -2.78
C VAL A 490 25.20 9.89 -1.83
N GLU A 491 25.13 9.34 -0.62
CA GLU A 491 24.21 9.84 0.41
C GLU A 491 24.57 11.27 0.81
N PHE A 492 23.56 12.09 1.13
CA PHE A 492 23.81 13.41 1.73
C PHE A 492 24.38 13.30 3.14
N SER A 493 23.87 12.35 3.90
CA SER A 493 24.32 12.02 5.24
C SER A 493 23.96 10.55 5.52
N PRO A 494 24.86 9.77 6.16
CA PRO A 494 24.54 8.40 6.57
C PRO A 494 23.38 8.32 7.56
N THR A 495 23.07 9.42 8.28
CA THR A 495 21.94 9.50 9.23
C THR A 495 20.58 9.34 8.55
N ASN A 496 20.50 9.53 7.22
CA ASN A 496 19.27 9.46 6.44
C ASN A 496 18.58 8.10 6.52
N ILE A 497 19.30 7.03 6.86
CA ILE A 497 18.77 5.66 6.99
C ILE A 497 18.04 5.43 8.31
N LEU A 498 18.31 6.25 9.33
CA LEU A 498 17.75 6.08 10.66
C LEU A 498 16.39 6.80 10.76
N SER A 499 15.54 6.29 11.65
CA SER A 499 14.28 6.98 12.00
C SER A 499 14.58 8.23 12.83
N ILE A 500 13.55 9.05 13.06
CA ILE A 500 13.66 10.24 13.93
C ILE A 500 14.23 9.85 15.30
N LEU A 501 13.58 8.92 16.02
CA LEU A 501 14.01 8.52 17.37
C LEU A 501 15.38 7.83 17.38
N ALA A 502 15.68 7.04 16.36
CA ALA A 502 16.97 6.34 16.28
C ALA A 502 18.14 7.33 16.11
N ASN A 503 17.93 8.42 15.38
CA ASN A 503 18.91 9.50 15.22
C ASN A 503 19.12 10.35 16.49
N LEU A 504 18.21 10.30 17.46
CA LEU A 504 18.34 11.06 18.72
C LEU A 504 19.21 10.34 19.76
N THR A 505 19.54 9.07 19.54
CA THR A 505 20.44 8.31 20.43
C THR A 505 21.88 8.80 20.21
N PRO A 506 22.53 9.40 21.22
CA PRO A 506 23.90 9.89 21.08
C PRO A 506 24.87 8.72 20.88
N PHE A 507 25.83 8.89 19.97
CA PHE A 507 26.89 7.90 19.67
C PHE A 507 26.38 6.47 19.46
N SER A 508 25.24 6.33 18.77
CA SER A 508 24.59 5.03 18.55
C SER A 508 25.47 4.00 17.82
N ASP A 509 26.48 4.45 17.07
CA ASP A 509 27.52 3.69 16.39
C ASP A 509 28.53 3.01 17.34
N TYR A 510 28.63 3.47 18.59
CA TYR A 510 29.46 2.87 19.63
C TYR A 510 28.69 1.84 20.48
N ASN A 511 27.37 1.76 20.28
CA ASN A 511 26.50 0.86 21.02
C ASN A 511 26.25 -0.43 20.23
N GLN A 512 26.08 -1.54 20.96
CA GLN A 512 25.58 -2.77 20.35
C GLN A 512 24.14 -2.55 19.83
N SER A 513 23.84 -3.03 18.61
CA SER A 513 22.55 -2.80 17.93
C SER A 513 21.29 -3.07 18.79
N PRO A 514 21.20 -4.16 19.59
CA PRO A 514 20.03 -4.40 20.45
C PRO A 514 19.78 -3.25 21.45
N ARG A 515 20.83 -2.61 21.98
CA ARG A 515 20.69 -1.48 22.91
C ARG A 515 20.05 -0.27 22.26
N ASN A 516 20.38 0.01 21.01
CA ASN A 516 19.74 1.08 20.24
C ASN A 516 18.26 0.78 19.97
N MET A 517 17.93 -0.48 19.67
CA MET A 517 16.55 -0.92 19.50
C MET A 517 15.74 -0.76 20.80
N TYR A 518 16.31 -1.20 21.93
CA TYR A 518 15.71 -0.99 23.25
C TYR A 518 15.53 0.49 23.58
N GLN A 519 16.51 1.35 23.26
CA GLN A 519 16.39 2.79 23.48
C GLN A 519 15.21 3.40 22.72
N CYS A 520 14.98 2.99 21.46
CA CYS A 520 13.78 3.43 20.74
C CYS A 520 12.48 3.00 21.42
N GLN A 521 12.45 1.83 22.07
CA GLN A 521 11.29 1.37 22.84
C GLN A 521 11.12 2.15 24.15
N MET A 522 12.19 2.28 24.94
CA MET A 522 12.18 2.97 26.23
C MET A 522 11.84 4.46 26.06
N GLY A 523 12.42 5.13 25.07
CA GLY A 523 12.13 6.54 24.77
C GLY A 523 10.66 6.82 24.46
N LYS A 524 9.91 5.83 23.96
CA LYS A 524 8.45 5.94 23.73
C LYS A 524 7.61 5.70 24.98
N GLN A 525 8.21 5.25 26.08
CA GLN A 525 7.52 4.93 27.34
C GLN A 525 7.91 5.88 28.49
N THR A 526 8.92 6.72 28.29
CA THR A 526 9.34 7.70 29.31
C THR A 526 8.20 8.66 29.68
N MET A 527 8.17 9.04 30.95
CA MET A 527 7.40 10.21 31.37
C MET A 527 8.14 11.46 30.91
N GLY A 528 7.59 12.13 29.90
CA GLY A 528 8.15 13.35 29.34
C GLY A 528 7.14 14.48 29.36
N THR A 529 7.15 15.29 28.30
CA THR A 529 6.16 16.35 28.10
C THR A 529 5.16 15.93 27.01
N PRO A 530 3.89 15.67 27.34
CA PRO A 530 2.89 15.24 26.36
C PRO A 530 2.32 16.40 25.52
N GLY A 531 2.45 17.63 26.02
CA GLY A 531 2.03 18.87 25.36
C GLY A 531 1.90 20.03 26.35
N VAL A 532 1.76 21.25 25.84
CA VAL A 532 1.62 22.47 26.67
C VAL A 532 0.16 22.88 26.90
N GLY A 533 -0.73 22.62 25.95
CA GLY A 533 -2.16 22.95 26.05
C GLY A 533 -2.97 21.98 26.92
N LEU A 534 -2.44 21.53 28.06
CA LEU A 534 -3.04 20.48 28.88
C LEU A 534 -4.40 20.86 29.48
N VAL A 535 -4.61 22.14 29.81
CA VAL A 535 -5.85 22.67 30.38
C VAL A 535 -7.05 22.58 29.42
N HIS A 536 -6.81 22.36 28.13
CA HIS A 536 -7.84 22.22 27.11
C HIS A 536 -8.05 20.77 26.67
N ARG A 537 -7.53 19.80 27.43
CA ARG A 537 -7.55 18.39 27.06
C ARG A 537 -8.21 17.54 28.13
N SER A 538 -8.94 16.54 27.66
CA SER A 538 -9.67 15.58 28.49
C SER A 538 -9.26 14.14 28.17
N ASP A 539 -7.96 13.87 28.09
CA ASP A 539 -7.48 12.51 27.87
C ASP A 539 -7.66 11.63 29.11
N ASN A 540 -7.81 10.33 28.90
CA ASN A 540 -7.97 9.36 29.98
C ASN A 540 -6.78 9.36 30.96
N LYS A 541 -5.55 9.42 30.44
CA LYS A 541 -4.30 9.40 31.23
C LYS A 541 -3.23 10.22 30.53
N LEU A 542 -2.54 11.09 31.28
CA LEU A 542 -1.33 11.79 30.83
C LEU A 542 -0.26 11.71 31.91
N TYR A 543 0.99 11.65 31.47
CA TYR A 543 2.17 11.63 32.32
C TYR A 543 3.02 12.85 31.98
N ARG A 544 3.39 13.64 32.99
CA ARG A 544 4.13 14.88 32.80
C ARG A 544 5.33 14.93 33.74
N LEU A 545 6.52 15.00 33.15
CA LEU A 545 7.73 15.41 33.86
C LEU A 545 7.65 16.91 34.16
N GLN A 546 7.87 17.31 35.42
CA GLN A 546 7.73 18.72 35.81
C GLN A 546 8.93 19.56 35.39
N SER A 547 10.14 19.03 35.61
CA SER A 547 11.41 19.74 35.41
C SER A 547 12.26 18.98 34.39
N GLY A 548 11.89 19.06 33.12
CA GLY A 548 12.71 18.52 32.03
C GLY A 548 13.80 19.50 31.60
N GLN A 549 14.89 18.97 31.08
CA GLN A 549 16.04 19.73 30.58
C GLN A 549 16.41 19.29 29.17
N THR A 550 16.99 20.22 28.40
CA THR A 550 17.67 19.91 27.14
C THR A 550 18.90 19.05 27.43
N PRO A 551 19.15 17.98 26.66
CA PRO A 551 20.36 17.18 26.82
C PRO A 551 21.61 17.99 26.45
N ILE A 552 22.66 17.89 27.29
CA ILE A 552 23.96 18.52 27.01
C ILE A 552 24.60 17.91 25.75
N VAL A 553 24.56 16.58 25.64
CA VAL A 553 25.00 15.83 24.47
C VAL A 553 23.78 15.53 23.61
N LYS A 554 23.69 16.16 22.43
CA LYS A 554 22.54 16.04 21.54
C LYS A 554 22.97 15.87 20.08
N ALA A 555 22.11 15.21 19.30
CA ALA A 555 22.22 15.18 17.85
C ALA A 555 21.75 16.52 17.26
N ASN A 556 22.36 16.97 16.15
CA ASN A 556 21.93 18.21 15.47
C ASN A 556 20.44 18.18 15.11
N LEU A 557 19.93 17.01 14.70
CA LEU A 557 18.52 16.82 14.35
C LEU A 557 17.55 17.04 15.53
N TYR A 558 18.02 17.01 16.78
CA TYR A 558 17.20 17.29 17.95
C TYR A 558 16.59 18.71 17.86
N ASP A 559 17.41 19.67 17.44
CA ASP A 559 17.02 21.07 17.28
C ASP A 559 16.13 21.26 16.04
N ASP A 560 16.48 20.60 14.92
CA ASP A 560 15.69 20.65 13.68
C ASP A 560 14.25 20.16 13.86
N TYR A 561 14.06 19.14 14.71
CA TYR A 561 12.73 18.64 15.06
C TYR A 561 12.03 19.43 16.17
N GLY A 562 12.68 20.45 16.73
CA GLY A 562 12.13 21.28 17.80
C GLY A 562 11.81 20.49 19.07
N MET A 563 12.64 19.50 19.41
CA MET A 563 12.41 18.59 20.54
C MET A 563 12.52 19.29 21.90
N ASP A 564 13.17 20.45 21.97
CA ASP A 564 13.21 21.31 23.16
C ASP A 564 11.83 21.75 23.67
N ASN A 565 10.83 21.80 22.78
CA ASN A 565 9.45 22.10 23.18
C ASN A 565 8.83 20.97 24.04
N PHE A 566 9.40 19.77 23.97
CA PHE A 566 8.90 18.59 24.67
C PHE A 566 10.04 17.87 25.40
N PRO A 567 10.61 18.48 26.47
CA PRO A 567 11.67 17.85 27.24
C PRO A 567 11.24 16.47 27.76
N ASN A 568 12.14 15.49 27.62
CA ASN A 568 11.84 14.07 27.85
C ASN A 568 12.73 13.43 28.94
N GLY A 569 13.52 14.23 29.65
CA GLY A 569 14.43 13.80 30.71
C GLY A 569 15.09 14.97 31.42
N THR A 570 16.05 14.68 32.30
CA THR A 570 16.86 15.66 33.03
C THR A 570 18.33 15.23 33.03
N ASN A 571 19.27 16.17 33.06
CA ASN A 571 20.69 15.83 33.12
C ASN A 571 21.05 15.45 34.56
N ALA A 572 21.69 14.29 34.74
CA ALA A 572 22.10 13.77 36.03
C ALA A 572 23.62 13.54 36.08
N VAL A 573 24.23 13.72 37.25
CA VAL A 573 25.62 13.31 37.48
C VAL A 573 25.63 11.83 37.82
N VAL A 574 26.25 11.02 36.96
CA VAL A 574 26.31 9.56 37.09
C VAL A 574 27.71 9.14 37.51
N ALA A 575 27.81 8.31 38.55
CA ALA A 575 29.04 7.66 38.97
C ALA A 575 28.97 6.17 38.67
N VAL A 576 29.89 5.66 37.84
CA VAL A 576 30.04 4.22 37.60
C VAL A 576 30.95 3.66 38.68
N ILE A 577 30.35 3.26 39.81
CA ILE A 577 31.06 2.77 41.00
C ILE A 577 30.22 1.69 41.68
N SER A 578 30.86 0.60 42.12
CA SER A 578 30.24 -0.36 43.02
C SER A 578 30.53 0.06 44.45
N TYR A 579 29.53 0.60 45.15
CA TYR A 579 29.71 1.16 46.50
C TYR A 579 28.66 0.70 47.51
N THR A 580 27.38 0.80 47.18
CA THR A 580 26.29 0.52 48.14
C THR A 580 25.95 -0.97 48.23
N CYS A 581 26.38 -1.78 47.25
CA CYS A 581 26.01 -3.19 47.08
C CYS A 581 24.51 -3.43 46.82
N TYR A 582 23.71 -2.38 46.65
CA TYR A 582 22.28 -2.44 46.29
C TYR A 582 22.04 -2.17 44.79
N ASP A 583 23.11 -2.08 44.01
CA ASP A 583 23.20 -1.71 42.60
C ASP A 583 23.59 -2.90 41.69
N MET A 584 23.34 -4.14 42.16
CA MET A 584 23.54 -5.36 41.38
C MET A 584 22.36 -5.62 40.41
N ASP A 585 22.59 -6.37 39.34
CA ASP A 585 21.57 -6.83 38.37
C ASP A 585 20.66 -5.71 37.82
N ASP A 586 21.28 -4.69 37.20
CA ASP A 586 20.63 -3.50 36.59
C ASP A 586 19.89 -2.57 37.58
N ALA A 587 20.05 -2.76 38.89
CA ALA A 587 19.57 -1.82 39.88
C ALA A 587 20.38 -0.52 39.90
N MET A 588 19.72 0.60 40.19
CA MET A 588 20.36 1.92 40.33
C MET A 588 19.95 2.59 41.65
N ILE A 589 20.85 3.43 42.18
CA ILE A 589 20.62 4.18 43.41
C ILE A 589 20.47 5.67 43.07
N ILE A 590 19.43 6.29 43.62
CA ILE A 590 19.18 7.73 43.50
C ILE A 590 19.60 8.42 44.80
N ASN A 591 20.21 9.60 44.69
CA ASN A 591 20.53 10.42 45.85
C ASN A 591 19.25 10.99 46.48
N LYS A 592 18.99 10.62 47.74
CA LYS A 592 17.82 11.08 48.51
C LYS A 592 17.69 12.60 48.56
N SER A 593 18.80 13.32 48.78
CA SER A 593 18.77 14.78 48.81
C SER A 593 18.51 15.42 47.45
N ALA A 594 18.78 14.71 46.35
CA ALA A 594 18.41 15.18 45.01
C ALA A 594 16.91 14.96 44.75
N ASP A 595 16.38 13.80 45.13
CA ASP A 595 14.94 13.47 45.06
C ASP A 595 14.09 14.47 45.85
N GLU A 596 14.47 14.78 47.11
CA GLU A 596 13.79 15.78 47.95
C GLU A 596 13.82 17.20 47.36
N ARG A 597 14.75 17.49 46.45
CA ARG A 597 14.83 18.76 45.70
C ARG A 597 14.05 18.74 44.38
N GLY A 598 13.32 17.64 44.10
CA GLY A 598 12.47 17.48 42.92
C GLY A 598 13.13 16.78 41.73
N PHE A 599 14.24 16.05 41.93
CA PHE A 599 14.87 15.28 40.85
C PHE A 599 13.90 14.22 40.29
N GLY A 600 13.57 14.33 38.99
CA GLY A 600 12.68 13.38 38.32
C GLY A 600 11.20 13.47 38.73
N TYR A 601 10.79 14.54 39.42
CA TYR A 601 9.39 14.70 39.86
C TYR A 601 8.42 14.76 38.67
N GLY A 602 7.34 13.99 38.76
CA GLY A 602 6.33 13.89 37.72
C GLY A 602 4.92 13.80 38.25
N THR A 603 3.96 14.18 37.40
CA THR A 603 2.52 14.19 37.72
C THR A 603 1.74 13.34 36.72
N MET A 604 0.65 12.74 37.20
CA MET A 604 -0.28 11.98 36.36
C MET A 604 -1.65 12.66 36.41
N TYR A 605 -2.20 12.95 35.22
CA TYR A 605 -3.56 13.47 35.08
C TYR A 605 -4.49 12.34 34.63
N LYS A 606 -5.67 12.27 35.23
CA LYS A 606 -6.77 11.38 34.83
C LYS A 606 -8.04 12.19 34.72
N VAL A 607 -8.81 11.94 33.66
CA VAL A 607 -10.13 12.53 33.48
C VAL A 607 -11.18 11.44 33.55
N GLU A 608 -12.17 11.67 34.41
CA GLU A 608 -13.34 10.84 34.55
C GLU A 608 -14.56 11.63 34.11
N LYS A 609 -15.33 11.09 33.16
CA LYS A 609 -16.58 11.71 32.70
C LYS A 609 -17.75 11.13 33.48
N VAL A 610 -18.28 11.88 34.43
CA VAL A 610 -19.52 11.54 35.15
C VAL A 610 -20.71 12.04 34.34
N ASP A 611 -21.56 11.12 33.88
CA ASP A 611 -22.74 11.41 33.05
C ASP A 611 -23.97 10.70 33.62
N LEU A 612 -24.89 11.46 34.21
CA LEU A 612 -26.12 10.94 34.83
C LEU A 612 -27.14 10.43 33.80
N SER A 613 -26.93 10.70 32.51
CA SER A 613 -27.84 10.27 31.45
C SER A 613 -27.61 8.84 30.95
N MET A 614 -26.55 8.16 31.41
CA MET A 614 -26.18 6.82 30.92
C MET A 614 -27.28 5.76 31.11
N ASN A 615 -28.04 5.84 32.21
CA ASN A 615 -29.10 4.89 32.54
C ASN A 615 -30.49 5.30 32.01
N ARG A 616 -30.58 6.47 31.37
CA ARG A 616 -31.84 7.05 30.91
C ARG A 616 -32.09 6.71 29.44
N SER A 617 -33.29 6.22 29.10
CA SER A 617 -33.64 5.99 27.70
C SER A 617 -33.89 7.32 26.98
N ARG A 618 -33.72 7.33 25.66
CA ARG A 618 -34.04 8.52 24.87
C ARG A 618 -35.55 8.77 24.92
N GLY A 619 -35.93 9.95 25.44
CA GLY A 619 -37.33 10.38 25.58
C GLY A 619 -37.85 10.32 27.02
N ASP A 620 -37.14 9.64 27.92
CA ASP A 620 -37.50 9.62 29.34
C ASP A 620 -37.30 11.01 29.99
N PRO A 621 -38.13 11.38 30.97
CA PRO A 621 -37.94 12.62 31.72
C PRO A 621 -36.59 12.62 32.46
N ILE A 622 -36.08 13.81 32.78
CA ILE A 622 -34.88 13.96 33.61
C ILE A 622 -35.25 13.50 35.03
N THR A 623 -34.57 12.46 35.53
CA THR A 623 -34.78 11.90 36.87
C THR A 623 -33.71 12.31 37.86
N GLN A 624 -32.49 12.58 37.39
CA GLN A 624 -31.33 12.91 38.20
C GLN A 624 -30.84 14.32 37.85
N HIS A 625 -30.58 15.12 38.88
CA HIS A 625 -30.08 16.48 38.76
C HIS A 625 -28.77 16.60 39.57
N PHE A 626 -27.83 17.39 39.07
CA PHE A 626 -26.70 17.81 39.89
C PHE A 626 -27.18 18.89 40.87
N GLY A 627 -26.90 18.70 42.16
CA GLY A 627 -27.31 19.62 43.22
C GLY A 627 -27.72 18.87 44.48
N PHE A 628 -28.21 19.62 45.47
CA PHE A 628 -28.76 19.09 46.71
C PHE A 628 -30.29 19.11 46.65
N GLY A 629 -30.94 18.18 47.36
CA GLY A 629 -32.39 18.25 47.59
C GLY A 629 -32.76 19.46 48.43
N SER A 630 -34.01 19.91 48.37
CA SER A 630 -34.53 21.06 49.15
C SER A 630 -34.35 20.92 50.66
N ASP A 631 -34.15 19.70 51.15
CA ASP A 631 -34.23 19.35 52.56
C ASP A 631 -32.84 19.35 53.23
N GLU A 632 -31.75 19.49 52.44
CA GLU A 632 -30.35 19.36 52.88
C GLU A 632 -29.48 20.59 52.52
N TRP A 633 -30.08 21.77 52.35
CA TRP A 633 -29.30 22.98 52.09
C TRP A 633 -28.51 23.37 53.35
N PRO A 634 -27.19 23.63 53.25
CA PRO A 634 -26.45 24.23 54.36
C PRO A 634 -27.13 25.54 54.78
N GLN A 635 -27.45 25.72 56.08
CA GLN A 635 -28.15 26.91 56.59
C GLN A 635 -27.47 28.22 56.16
N GLU A 636 -26.15 28.21 55.99
CA GLU A 636 -25.33 29.34 55.53
C GLU A 636 -25.71 29.83 54.11
N TRP A 637 -26.28 28.96 53.26
CA TRP A 637 -26.67 29.29 51.88
C TRP A 637 -28.12 29.79 51.81
N LEU A 638 -28.94 29.53 52.84
CA LEU A 638 -30.31 30.02 52.96
C LEU A 638 -30.38 31.47 53.47
N THR A 639 -29.33 31.96 54.14
CA THR A 639 -29.28 33.33 54.70
C THR A 639 -28.95 34.44 53.69
N ASN A 640 -28.56 34.09 52.45
CA ASN A 640 -28.20 35.05 51.39
C ASN A 640 -29.16 35.04 50.18
N ILE A 641 -30.37 34.50 50.36
CA ILE A 641 -31.50 34.61 49.43
C ILE A 641 -32.59 35.39 50.16
#